data_AF-A0A4P2W011-F1
#
_entry.id   AF-A0A4P2W011-F1
#
_cell.length_a   1.000
_cell.length_b   1.000
_cell.length_c   1.000
_cell.angle_alpha   90.00
_cell.angle_beta   90.00
_cell.angle_gamma   90.00
#
_symmetry.space_group_name_H-M   'P 1'
#
loop_
_entity.id
_entity.type
_entity.pdbx_description
1 polymer ?
#
loop_
_entity_poly.entity_id
_entity_poly.type
_entity_poly.pdbx_seq_one_letter_code
_entity_poly.pdbx_strand_id
1 'polypeptide(L)'
;MGLYKNCTALLSVSVVSISFLSSCGKGSNQAELQFANRSESLDVENDISELKSPKFCTDLANEKLNPLGKYQWHLKNTGQKAFASNPGVSGEDINVASVLKEDCLSGYGVNVAVVDTGLEIKHRSLKDNVVRNDRNSQELPISLNFRENRLQKHDPSPIAQDKDDHGTMVAGIIGMRSNLGYGGSGVAPRAFLTGYNIIQQEDNVQTFQNFVDSLGGSEESNKNHIFSMSYGDNNISQISSDDFVTNGSLTAYRYGVKNLRDGKGALYVKAAGNGFYKLGNEEPYLSACKTALELNVSCQNSNMNTDNSLPEVITVGALNANGVKTSYSTTGSSLWISAPGGEFGFDKDWLSEQFSRLGIAFDWSKKRATAGDPAIVTTDMSGSASGMSKKINLNIAEEILDIRNTFNAGLVEENESYDYTNTMNGTSSATPVTSGSIALILEANPKLTWRDVKYILAKTATKVDPYFEGVKVKLADGEYQAEQGWVNNAAGFHFSNYYGFGRVNVAEAVKLAKKYKLGSLGQYVEIPRESALKTIGFNTEIKQGVQNSYTVSLPTVRSAQNLTLDSVRLFVSIDSSYIGDVGIELTSPSGTKSIIWNIGNAFSNKGNLKNMPIQSNAFYGENSKGVWKVKIINSGLHSANVKLKGLGIQFAGQKTKA
;
A
#
# COMPACT_ATOMS: atom_id res chain seq x y z
N MET A 1 14.15 -20.94 9.83
CA MET A 1 14.64 -21.27 11.18
C MET A 1 14.28 -20.16 12.16
N GLY A 2 13.57 -20.52 13.24
CA GLY A 2 13.30 -19.88 14.57
C GLY A 2 13.35 -18.35 14.71
N LEU A 3 12.48 -17.65 15.47
CA LEU A 3 11.63 -18.02 16.60
C LEU A 3 10.50 -16.98 16.72
N TYR A 4 9.24 -17.41 16.74
CA TYR A 4 8.12 -16.58 17.19
C TYR A 4 8.19 -16.45 18.73
N LYS A 5 8.39 -15.22 19.23
CA LYS A 5 8.09 -14.87 20.62
C LYS A 5 7.16 -13.68 20.66
N ASN A 6 6.02 -13.91 21.30
CA ASN A 6 5.14 -12.88 21.83
C ASN A 6 5.95 -11.91 22.69
N CYS A 7 6.20 -10.70 22.20
CA CYS A 7 6.49 -9.55 23.05
C CYS A 7 5.21 -8.73 23.15
N THR A 8 4.32 -9.10 24.08
CA THR A 8 3.51 -8.09 24.77
C THR A 8 4.49 -7.20 25.52
N ALA A 9 4.81 -6.04 24.95
CA ALA A 9 5.55 -5.01 25.64
C ALA A 9 4.71 -4.53 26.84
N LEU A 10 5.13 -4.91 28.04
CA LEU A 10 4.72 -4.24 29.27
C LEU A 10 5.32 -2.82 29.22
N LEU A 11 4.50 -1.86 28.83
CA LEU A 11 4.80 -0.44 28.86
C LEU A 11 5.01 0.01 30.31
N SER A 12 6.27 0.21 30.71
CA SER A 12 6.58 1.08 31.84
C SER A 12 6.50 2.53 31.38
N VAL A 13 5.36 3.18 31.62
CA VAL A 13 5.19 4.62 31.38
C VAL A 13 5.77 5.37 32.57
N SER A 14 6.92 6.02 32.40
CA SER A 14 7.29 7.14 33.26
C SER A 14 6.44 8.34 32.84
N VAL A 15 5.47 8.70 33.69
CA VAL A 15 4.60 9.86 33.48
C VAL A 15 5.44 11.13 33.60
N VAL A 16 5.71 11.79 32.48
CA VAL A 16 6.09 13.20 32.46
C VAL A 16 4.89 13.98 31.94
N SER A 17 4.19 14.64 32.86
CA SER A 17 3.07 15.53 32.59
C SER A 17 3.53 16.72 31.76
N ILE A 18 3.17 16.80 30.48
CA ILE A 18 3.34 18.01 29.68
C ILE A 18 2.11 18.88 29.88
N SER A 19 2.23 19.87 30.77
CA SER A 19 1.23 20.92 30.96
C SER A 19 1.44 22.01 29.89
N PHE A 20 0.50 22.15 28.96
CA PHE A 20 0.40 23.35 28.12
C PHE A 20 -0.16 24.50 28.96
N LEU A 21 0.71 25.44 29.37
CA LEU A 21 0.29 26.72 29.94
C LEU A 21 0.23 27.77 28.83
N SER A 22 -1.00 28.11 28.45
CA SER A 22 -1.33 29.35 27.74
C SER A 22 -1.13 30.54 28.68
N SER A 23 -0.14 31.39 28.41
CA SER A 23 -0.02 32.68 29.10
C SER A 23 -0.69 33.77 28.28
N CYS A 24 -1.84 34.24 28.77
CA CYS A 24 -2.37 35.57 28.47
C CYS A 24 -2.11 36.44 29.70
N GLY A 25 -1.31 37.50 29.55
CA GLY A 25 -1.09 38.52 30.57
C GLY A 25 -0.80 39.87 29.93
N LYS A 26 -1.72 40.83 30.11
CA LYS A 26 -1.58 42.24 29.74
C LYS A 26 -0.69 42.97 30.76
N GLY A 27 0.11 43.94 30.31
CA GLY A 27 0.58 45.05 31.18
C GLY A 27 1.96 45.64 30.87
N SER A 28 1.96 46.70 30.05
CA SER A 28 2.88 47.87 30.00
C SER A 28 4.35 47.75 30.45
N ASN A 29 5.27 48.03 29.51
CA ASN A 29 6.16 49.19 29.63
C ASN A 29 6.78 49.55 28.27
N GLN A 30 6.82 50.86 28.01
CA GLN A 30 7.39 51.49 26.82
C GLN A 30 8.91 51.34 26.80
N ALA A 31 9.44 50.94 25.65
CA ALA A 31 10.75 51.37 25.17
C ALA A 31 10.67 51.45 23.64
N GLU A 32 10.69 52.68 23.13
CA GLU A 32 10.78 53.00 21.71
C GLU A 32 12.09 52.47 21.14
N LEU A 33 12.00 51.69 20.06
CA LEU A 33 13.08 51.51 19.10
C LEU A 33 12.48 51.64 17.71
N GLN A 34 12.70 52.83 17.13
CA GLN A 34 12.34 53.18 15.77
C GLN A 34 13.05 52.25 14.78
N PHE A 35 12.28 51.55 13.95
CA PHE A 35 12.77 51.08 12.65
C PHE A 35 11.96 51.77 11.56
N ALA A 36 12.69 52.56 10.77
CA ALA A 36 12.18 53.40 9.73
C ALA A 36 11.48 52.58 8.63
N ASN A 37 10.27 53.01 8.27
CA ASN A 37 9.62 52.66 7.03
C ASN A 37 10.46 53.18 5.86
N ARG A 38 10.96 52.27 5.02
CA ARG A 38 11.31 52.59 3.63
C ARG A 38 10.49 51.70 2.72
N SER A 39 9.37 52.24 2.27
CA SER A 39 8.65 51.75 1.09
C SER A 39 9.44 52.19 -0.14
N GLU A 40 10.16 51.26 -0.76
CA GLU A 40 10.53 51.38 -2.17
C GLU A 40 9.74 50.31 -2.91
N SER A 41 8.71 50.78 -3.61
CA SER A 41 8.00 50.07 -4.66
C SER A 41 8.97 49.73 -5.78
N LEU A 42 9.36 48.45 -5.86
CA LEU A 42 9.98 47.89 -7.05
C LEU A 42 8.93 47.02 -7.74
N ASP A 43 8.25 47.63 -8.71
CA ASP A 43 7.48 46.92 -9.73
C ASP A 43 8.45 46.02 -10.50
N VAL A 44 8.47 44.74 -10.15
CA VAL A 44 9.09 43.67 -10.94
C VAL A 44 7.97 42.76 -11.44
N GLU A 45 7.12 43.32 -12.31
CA GLU A 45 6.39 42.51 -13.28
C GLU A 45 7.31 42.25 -14.48
N ASN A 46 7.36 40.97 -14.89
CA ASN A 46 8.02 40.42 -16.08
C ASN A 46 9.54 40.18 -16.00
N ASP A 47 9.95 39.06 -15.39
CA ASP A 47 10.82 38.04 -16.05
C ASP A 47 11.14 36.86 -15.10
N ILE A 48 10.14 36.07 -14.72
CA ILE A 48 10.41 34.68 -14.33
C ILE A 48 10.12 33.84 -15.58
N SER A 49 11.10 33.79 -16.47
CA SER A 49 11.21 32.66 -17.39
C SER A 49 11.10 31.39 -16.56
N GLU A 50 10.13 30.54 -16.87
CA GLU A 50 10.08 29.16 -16.41
C GLU A 50 11.49 28.57 -16.53
N LEU A 51 12.19 28.37 -15.41
CA LEU A 51 13.30 27.44 -15.35
C LEU A 51 12.69 26.08 -15.67
N LYS A 52 12.63 25.73 -16.95
CA LYS A 52 12.15 24.44 -17.42
C LYS A 52 12.90 23.39 -16.62
N SER A 53 12.15 22.55 -15.90
CA SER A 53 12.73 21.44 -15.17
C SER A 53 13.69 20.68 -16.11
N PRO A 54 14.87 20.27 -15.62
CA PRO A 54 15.77 19.47 -16.43
C PRO A 54 15.03 18.23 -16.93
N LYS A 55 14.97 18.05 -18.25
CA LYS A 55 14.26 16.93 -18.87
C LYS A 55 15.14 15.68 -18.83
N PHE A 56 14.64 14.61 -18.21
CA PHE A 56 15.32 13.33 -18.12
C PHE A 56 14.51 12.26 -18.84
N CYS A 57 14.74 12.12 -20.14
CA CYS A 57 14.07 11.10 -20.94
C CYS A 57 14.75 9.74 -20.72
N THR A 58 13.97 8.69 -20.50
CA THR A 58 14.47 7.31 -20.34
C THR A 58 13.82 6.40 -21.37
N ASP A 59 14.64 5.76 -22.20
CA ASP A 59 14.19 4.68 -23.07
C ASP A 59 14.54 3.32 -22.44
N LEU A 60 13.50 2.63 -21.94
CA LEU A 60 13.64 1.31 -21.31
C LEU A 60 14.19 0.24 -22.26
N ALA A 61 14.05 0.43 -23.59
CA ALA A 61 14.58 -0.49 -24.58
C ALA A 61 16.05 -0.24 -24.94
N ASN A 62 16.66 0.85 -24.45
CA ASN A 62 18.07 1.12 -24.68
C ASN A 62 18.94 0.30 -23.72
N GLU A 63 19.32 -0.90 -24.14
CA GLU A 63 20.10 -1.85 -23.33
C GLU A 63 21.49 -1.32 -22.96
N LYS A 64 22.06 -0.39 -23.74
CA LYS A 64 23.34 0.23 -23.40
C LYS A 64 23.25 1.20 -22.23
N LEU A 65 22.06 1.77 -22.00
CA LEU A 65 21.81 2.75 -20.93
C LEU A 65 21.08 2.12 -19.74
N ASN A 66 20.23 1.14 -20.00
CA ASN A 66 19.40 0.44 -19.03
C ASN A 66 19.41 -1.08 -19.31
N PRO A 67 20.51 -1.81 -19.06
CA PRO A 67 20.62 -3.24 -19.37
C PRO A 67 19.46 -4.11 -18.82
N LEU A 68 18.95 -3.79 -17.63
CA LEU A 68 17.82 -4.51 -17.02
C LEU A 68 16.45 -4.06 -17.52
N GLY A 69 16.35 -2.96 -18.26
CA GLY A 69 15.07 -2.35 -18.65
C GLY A 69 14.15 -3.31 -19.43
N LYS A 70 14.73 -4.17 -20.28
CA LYS A 70 13.98 -5.21 -21.02
C LYS A 70 13.37 -6.30 -20.14
N TYR A 71 13.89 -6.51 -18.94
CA TYR A 71 13.39 -7.49 -17.97
C TYR A 71 12.37 -6.91 -16.99
N GLN A 72 12.25 -5.59 -16.91
CA GLN A 72 11.32 -4.90 -16.00
C GLN A 72 9.90 -4.84 -16.58
N TRP A 73 9.23 -6.00 -16.64
CA TRP A 73 7.89 -6.15 -17.20
C TRP A 73 6.87 -5.20 -16.55
N HIS A 74 7.02 -4.87 -15.27
CA HIS A 74 6.14 -3.94 -14.56
C HIS A 74 6.14 -2.53 -15.15
N LEU A 75 7.21 -2.13 -15.86
CA LEU A 75 7.31 -0.85 -16.59
C LEU A 75 6.87 -0.99 -18.05
N LYS A 76 7.22 -2.11 -18.68
CA LYS A 76 6.83 -2.45 -20.06
C LYS A 76 6.83 -3.97 -20.25
N ASN A 77 5.65 -4.56 -20.33
CA ASN A 77 5.46 -5.98 -20.50
C ASN A 77 5.35 -6.32 -21.99
N THR A 78 6.37 -6.99 -22.51
CA THR A 78 6.47 -7.52 -23.87
C THR A 78 6.29 -9.04 -23.90
N GLY A 79 5.80 -9.66 -22.82
CA GLY A 79 5.73 -11.10 -22.66
C GLY A 79 7.06 -11.74 -22.27
N GLN A 80 7.98 -10.97 -21.68
CA GLN A 80 9.27 -11.46 -21.23
C GLN A 80 9.14 -12.29 -19.95
N LYS A 81 10.15 -13.14 -19.67
CA LYS A 81 10.19 -14.00 -18.48
C LYS A 81 10.83 -13.33 -17.25
N ALA A 82 11.62 -12.27 -17.42
CA ALA A 82 12.35 -11.62 -16.33
C ALA A 82 13.15 -12.60 -15.45
N PHE A 83 13.93 -13.48 -16.09
CA PHE A 83 14.70 -14.56 -15.46
C PHE A 83 13.86 -15.62 -14.70
N ALA A 84 12.54 -15.62 -14.87
CA ALA A 84 11.66 -16.69 -14.43
C ALA A 84 11.45 -17.74 -15.55
N SER A 85 10.64 -18.75 -15.28
CA SER A 85 10.40 -19.85 -16.24
C SER A 85 9.29 -19.54 -17.24
N ASN A 86 8.23 -18.89 -16.74
CA ASN A 86 7.01 -18.59 -17.48
C ASN A 86 7.03 -17.13 -17.94
N PRO A 87 6.52 -16.83 -19.16
CA PRO A 87 6.38 -15.46 -19.64
C PRO A 87 5.18 -14.75 -19.00
N GLY A 88 5.20 -13.41 -19.02
CA GLY A 88 4.01 -12.59 -18.81
C GLY A 88 3.12 -12.48 -20.06
N VAL A 89 2.05 -11.68 -19.97
CA VAL A 89 1.20 -11.27 -21.10
C VAL A 89 1.51 -9.82 -21.47
N SER A 90 1.81 -9.57 -22.74
CA SER A 90 2.19 -8.23 -23.19
C SER A 90 1.08 -7.21 -22.95
N GLY A 91 1.47 -5.99 -22.53
CA GLY A 91 0.55 -4.91 -22.18
C GLY A 91 0.01 -4.97 -20.75
N GLU A 92 0.25 -6.07 -20.01
CA GLU A 92 -0.07 -6.17 -18.59
C GLU A 92 1.01 -5.48 -17.73
N ASP A 93 1.12 -4.16 -17.90
CA ASP A 93 2.03 -3.24 -17.22
C ASP A 93 1.35 -1.90 -16.88
N ILE A 94 2.05 -1.00 -16.17
CA ILE A 94 1.48 0.28 -15.74
C ILE A 94 1.40 1.36 -16.83
N ASN A 95 1.79 1.06 -18.07
CA ASN A 95 1.77 1.98 -19.20
C ASN A 95 2.58 3.27 -18.94
N VAL A 96 3.84 3.12 -18.49
CA VAL A 96 4.75 4.25 -18.15
C VAL A 96 5.78 4.56 -19.25
N ALA A 97 5.99 3.66 -20.21
CA ALA A 97 7.11 3.77 -21.15
C ALA A 97 7.12 5.09 -21.95
N SER A 98 5.97 5.54 -22.47
CA SER A 98 5.87 6.83 -23.18
C SER A 98 6.02 8.02 -22.24
N VAL A 99 5.59 7.91 -20.98
CA VAL A 99 5.76 8.95 -19.96
C VAL A 99 7.24 9.20 -19.68
N LEU A 100 8.03 8.13 -19.57
CA LEU A 100 9.47 8.21 -19.35
C LEU A 100 10.23 8.68 -20.60
N LYS A 101 9.83 8.21 -21.79
CA LYS A 101 10.59 8.44 -23.04
C LYS A 101 10.20 9.72 -23.77
N GLU A 102 8.90 9.96 -23.93
CA GLU A 102 8.36 11.01 -24.80
C GLU A 102 7.99 12.26 -24.00
N ASP A 103 7.28 12.09 -22.88
CA ASP A 103 6.98 13.20 -21.97
C ASP A 103 8.19 13.64 -21.14
N CYS A 104 9.21 12.77 -21.04
CA CYS A 104 10.44 12.96 -20.26
C CYS A 104 10.17 13.30 -18.79
N LEU A 105 9.08 12.76 -18.23
CA LEU A 105 8.84 12.77 -16.80
C LEU A 105 9.65 11.66 -16.14
N SER A 106 10.13 11.94 -14.94
CA SER A 106 11.07 11.08 -14.23
C SER A 106 10.87 11.09 -12.70
N GLY A 107 9.88 11.81 -12.19
CA GLY A 107 9.63 12.06 -10.77
C GLY A 107 10.49 13.19 -10.21
N TYR A 108 11.15 13.98 -11.06
CA TYR A 108 12.05 15.03 -10.59
C TYR A 108 11.30 16.05 -9.71
N GLY A 109 11.93 16.45 -8.61
CA GLY A 109 11.32 17.37 -7.64
C GLY A 109 10.38 16.70 -6.64
N VAL A 110 10.11 15.39 -6.75
CA VAL A 110 9.23 14.68 -5.83
C VAL A 110 10.03 13.84 -4.83
N ASN A 111 9.92 14.19 -3.54
CA ASN A 111 10.40 13.41 -2.40
C ASN A 111 9.46 12.22 -2.09
N VAL A 112 10.02 11.02 -2.01
CA VAL A 112 9.32 9.77 -1.69
C VAL A 112 10.03 9.07 -0.52
N ALA A 113 9.31 8.87 0.57
CA ALA A 113 9.74 8.11 1.72
C ALA A 113 9.55 6.61 1.51
N VAL A 114 10.58 5.84 1.79
CA VAL A 114 10.59 4.38 1.92
C VAL A 114 10.55 4.07 3.41
N VAL A 115 9.36 3.76 3.91
CA VAL A 115 9.12 3.42 5.31
C VAL A 115 9.11 1.89 5.40
N ASP A 116 10.28 1.31 5.74
CA ASP A 116 10.57 -0.11 5.50
C ASP A 116 11.68 -0.65 6.44
N THR A 117 12.36 -1.74 6.07
CA THR A 117 13.45 -2.37 6.85
C THR A 117 14.78 -1.63 6.74
N GLY A 118 14.90 -0.69 5.81
CA GLY A 118 16.10 0.08 5.55
C GLY A 118 16.28 0.40 4.08
N LEU A 119 17.23 1.29 3.77
CA LEU A 119 17.54 1.69 2.40
C LEU A 119 19.04 1.83 2.29
N GLU A 120 19.69 1.04 1.44
CA GLU A 120 21.13 1.16 1.21
C GLU A 120 21.44 2.47 0.46
N ILE A 121 21.77 3.52 1.21
CA ILE A 121 21.88 4.89 0.69
C ILE A 121 23.07 5.07 -0.27
N LYS A 122 24.02 4.13 -0.26
CA LYS A 122 25.22 4.12 -1.10
C LYS A 122 25.12 3.19 -2.31
N HIS A 123 24.00 2.47 -2.46
CA HIS A 123 23.78 1.60 -3.61
C HIS A 123 23.99 2.39 -4.91
N ARG A 124 24.79 1.85 -5.83
CA ARG A 124 25.26 2.56 -7.05
C ARG A 124 24.12 3.16 -7.88
N SER A 125 22.97 2.50 -7.92
CA SER A 125 21.79 2.91 -8.68
C SER A 125 20.77 3.73 -7.87
N LEU A 126 21.03 4.00 -6.58
CA LEU A 126 20.13 4.78 -5.70
C LEU A 126 20.78 6.05 -5.16
N LYS A 127 22.10 6.05 -4.93
CA LYS A 127 22.81 7.12 -4.21
C LYS A 127 22.54 8.54 -4.73
N ASP A 128 22.39 8.72 -6.05
CA ASP A 128 22.14 10.02 -6.68
C ASP A 128 20.69 10.53 -6.44
N ASN A 129 19.79 9.63 -6.06
CA ASN A 129 18.42 9.95 -5.69
C ASN A 129 18.26 10.08 -4.16
N VAL A 130 19.20 9.58 -3.36
CA VAL A 130 19.15 9.63 -1.88
C VAL A 130 19.96 10.80 -1.32
N VAL A 131 21.16 11.02 -1.82
CA VAL A 131 22.10 12.02 -1.27
C VAL A 131 21.86 13.38 -1.92
N ARG A 132 21.37 14.35 -1.15
CA ARG A 132 21.39 15.77 -1.51
C ARG A 132 22.80 16.31 -1.35
N ASN A 133 23.69 15.99 -2.30
CA ASN A 133 25.03 16.56 -2.33
C ASN A 133 24.98 17.90 -3.05
N ASP A 134 24.32 18.90 -2.46
CA ASP A 134 24.65 20.26 -2.81
C ASP A 134 25.66 20.76 -1.76
N ARG A 135 26.72 21.41 -2.25
CA ARG A 135 27.79 21.90 -1.36
C ARG A 135 27.40 23.22 -0.67
N ASN A 136 26.16 23.70 -0.90
CA ASN A 136 25.72 25.05 -0.58
C ASN A 136 24.35 25.13 0.14
N SER A 137 23.58 24.05 0.29
CA SER A 137 22.39 24.03 1.13
C SER A 137 22.71 23.35 2.45
N GLN A 138 22.30 24.01 3.52
CA GLN A 138 22.20 23.42 4.85
C GLN A 138 20.99 22.46 4.94
N GLU A 139 20.54 21.83 3.85
CA GLU A 139 19.41 20.91 3.89
C GLU A 139 19.84 19.55 4.41
N LEU A 140 19.54 19.33 5.69
CA LEU A 140 19.79 18.12 6.46
C LEU A 140 19.44 16.84 5.68
N PRO A 141 20.19 15.74 5.90
CA PRO A 141 19.83 14.43 5.38
C PRO A 141 18.45 14.00 5.90
N ILE A 142 17.62 13.51 4.99
CA ILE A 142 16.16 13.36 5.19
C ILE A 142 15.80 11.96 5.71
N SER A 143 16.76 11.04 5.71
CA SER A 143 16.56 9.66 6.20
C SER A 143 16.78 9.55 7.71
N LEU A 144 16.14 8.56 8.34
CA LEU A 144 16.35 8.23 9.75
C LEU A 144 16.65 6.75 9.94
N ASN A 145 17.73 6.49 10.66
CA ASN A 145 18.08 5.22 11.26
C ASN A 145 17.58 5.19 12.71
N PHE A 146 16.57 4.37 12.97
CA PHE A 146 15.99 4.17 14.30
C PHE A 146 16.69 3.09 15.12
N ARG A 147 17.69 2.42 14.54
CA ARG A 147 18.39 1.29 15.17
C ARG A 147 19.58 1.76 15.97
N GLU A 148 19.83 1.08 17.09
CA GLU A 148 21.05 1.25 17.87
C GLU A 148 22.17 0.38 17.30
N ASN A 149 22.67 0.76 16.11
CA ASN A 149 23.75 0.05 15.44
C ASN A 149 24.95 0.97 15.14
N ARG A 150 25.96 0.44 14.43
CA ARG A 150 27.20 1.17 14.11
C ARG A 150 27.04 2.26 13.03
N LEU A 151 25.87 2.37 12.40
CA LEU A 151 25.62 3.36 11.35
C LEU A 151 25.20 4.69 11.95
N GLN A 152 25.32 5.76 11.17
CA GLN A 152 24.95 7.10 11.62
C GLN A 152 23.43 7.25 11.73
N LYS A 153 22.97 8.25 12.50
CA LYS A 153 21.53 8.59 12.66
C LYS A 153 20.78 8.72 11.33
N HIS A 154 21.45 9.18 10.27
CA HIS A 154 20.85 9.40 8.96
C HIS A 154 21.22 8.36 7.91
N ASP A 155 21.77 7.23 8.34
CA ASP A 155 22.15 6.11 7.48
C ASP A 155 21.27 4.88 7.81
N PRO A 156 20.08 4.76 7.21
CA PRO A 156 19.17 3.63 7.44
C PRO A 156 19.57 2.38 6.65
N SER A 157 20.82 2.28 6.19
CA SER A 157 21.26 1.15 5.36
C SER A 157 21.15 -0.16 6.12
N PRO A 158 20.78 -1.27 5.43
CA PRO A 158 20.91 -2.59 6.01
C PRO A 158 22.38 -2.92 6.28
N ILE A 159 22.62 -3.77 7.28
CA ILE A 159 23.92 -4.33 7.61
C ILE A 159 23.97 -5.82 7.25
N ALA A 160 25.16 -6.39 7.11
CA ALA A 160 25.33 -7.77 6.65
C ALA A 160 24.63 -8.84 7.52
N GLN A 161 24.34 -8.52 8.78
CA GLN A 161 23.61 -9.38 9.71
C GLN A 161 22.10 -9.39 9.47
N ASP A 162 21.57 -8.41 8.73
CA ASP A 162 20.16 -8.30 8.44
C ASP A 162 19.75 -9.43 7.50
N LYS A 163 18.71 -10.15 7.89
CA LYS A 163 18.12 -11.21 7.07
C LYS A 163 17.12 -10.67 6.04
N ASP A 164 16.79 -9.38 6.16
CA ASP A 164 15.76 -8.71 5.39
C ASP A 164 16.22 -7.30 5.01
N ASP A 165 16.42 -7.09 3.71
CA ASP A 165 16.87 -5.87 3.04
C ASP A 165 15.78 -5.26 2.13
N HIS A 166 14.53 -5.67 2.38
CA HIS A 166 13.35 -5.36 1.59
C HIS A 166 13.19 -3.89 1.18
N GLY A 167 13.52 -2.93 2.03
CA GLY A 167 13.39 -1.51 1.69
C GLY A 167 14.33 -1.04 0.57
N THR A 168 15.51 -1.66 0.38
CA THR A 168 16.38 -1.36 -0.77
C THR A 168 15.73 -1.82 -2.09
N MET A 169 15.09 -2.99 -2.10
CA MET A 169 14.31 -3.47 -3.24
C MET A 169 13.12 -2.57 -3.55
N VAL A 170 12.39 -2.12 -2.51
CA VAL A 170 11.28 -1.15 -2.61
C VAL A 170 11.77 0.18 -3.21
N ALA A 171 12.91 0.70 -2.74
CA ALA A 171 13.51 1.93 -3.25
C ALA A 171 13.88 1.84 -4.74
N GLY A 172 14.40 0.69 -5.18
CA GLY A 172 14.72 0.45 -6.59
C GLY A 172 13.50 0.49 -7.50
N ILE A 173 12.38 -0.07 -7.07
CA ILE A 173 11.12 -0.03 -7.83
C ILE A 173 10.64 1.41 -8.00
N ILE A 174 10.73 2.23 -6.94
CA ILE A 174 10.33 3.64 -6.99
C ILE A 174 11.28 4.41 -7.91
N GLY A 175 12.59 4.35 -7.64
CA GLY A 175 13.53 5.35 -8.12
C GLY A 175 14.93 4.82 -8.38
N MET A 176 15.10 3.58 -8.84
CA MET A 176 16.37 3.18 -9.46
C MET A 176 16.73 4.16 -10.58
N ARG A 177 17.93 4.72 -10.52
CA ARG A 177 18.41 5.74 -11.46
C ARG A 177 18.64 5.12 -12.83
N SER A 178 17.88 5.58 -13.82
CA SER A 178 18.05 5.20 -15.22
C SER A 178 19.22 5.89 -15.92
N ASN A 179 19.61 5.33 -17.07
CA ASN A 179 20.63 5.83 -18.00
C ASN A 179 22.05 5.85 -17.43
N LEU A 180 22.40 4.81 -16.65
CA LEU A 180 23.73 4.68 -16.05
C LEU A 180 24.65 3.72 -16.80
N GLY A 181 24.12 2.96 -17.77
CA GLY A 181 24.84 1.89 -18.46
C GLY A 181 24.93 0.59 -17.64
N TYR A 182 24.18 0.52 -16.55
CA TYR A 182 24.00 -0.64 -15.68
C TYR A 182 22.64 -0.53 -15.00
N GLY A 183 22.17 -1.64 -14.43
CA GLY A 183 20.84 -1.66 -13.79
C GLY A 183 19.72 -1.41 -14.80
N GLY A 184 18.60 -0.87 -14.32
CA GLY A 184 17.42 -0.55 -15.13
C GLY A 184 16.90 0.85 -14.83
N SER A 185 15.58 0.97 -14.72
CA SER A 185 14.90 2.19 -14.27
C SER A 185 13.96 1.89 -13.10
N GLY A 186 13.80 2.82 -12.18
CA GLY A 186 12.60 2.86 -11.33
C GLY A 186 11.41 3.38 -12.13
N VAL A 187 10.22 3.33 -11.55
CA VAL A 187 9.03 3.98 -12.12
C VAL A 187 9.26 5.50 -12.24
N ALA A 188 9.90 6.11 -11.25
CA ALA A 188 10.24 7.52 -11.16
C ALA A 188 11.75 7.69 -10.93
N PRO A 189 12.58 7.50 -11.98
CA PRO A 189 14.04 7.33 -11.86
C PRO A 189 14.83 8.57 -11.40
N ARG A 190 14.17 9.70 -11.13
CA ARG A 190 14.74 10.95 -10.64
C ARG A 190 13.98 11.51 -9.43
N ALA A 191 13.05 10.73 -8.86
CA ALA A 191 12.47 11.06 -7.56
C ALA A 191 13.56 11.06 -6.48
N PHE A 192 13.42 11.95 -5.50
CA PHE A 192 14.29 11.93 -4.32
C PHE A 192 13.79 10.86 -3.35
N LEU A 193 14.69 10.00 -2.88
CA LEU A 193 14.39 8.88 -2.01
C LEU A 193 14.91 9.12 -0.60
N THR A 194 14.11 8.76 0.39
CA THR A 194 14.47 8.86 1.80
C THR A 194 14.08 7.56 2.49
N GLY A 195 14.90 7.09 3.44
CA GLY A 195 14.72 5.80 4.10
C GLY A 195 14.42 5.95 5.59
N TYR A 196 13.48 5.15 6.07
CA TYR A 196 13.10 5.05 7.48
C TYR A 196 12.99 3.59 7.85
N ASN A 197 13.97 3.06 8.61
CA ASN A 197 14.10 1.61 8.88
C ASN A 197 13.22 1.12 10.06
N ILE A 198 11.97 1.57 10.11
CA ILE A 198 11.06 1.40 11.25
C ILE A 198 10.55 -0.03 11.45
N ILE A 199 10.53 -0.87 10.41
CA ILE A 199 10.00 -2.25 10.53
C ILE A 199 11.09 -3.30 10.75
N GLN A 200 12.32 -2.89 11.08
CA GLN A 200 13.33 -3.83 11.55
C GLN A 200 12.91 -4.52 12.85
N GLN A 201 13.26 -5.79 12.98
CA GLN A 201 12.88 -6.63 14.12
C GLN A 201 13.92 -6.52 15.24
N GLU A 202 14.06 -5.32 15.78
CA GLU A 202 14.95 -4.99 16.89
C GLU A 202 14.17 -4.29 18.01
N ASP A 203 14.60 -4.49 19.25
CA ASP A 203 14.01 -3.80 20.39
C ASP A 203 14.15 -2.27 20.22
N ASN A 204 13.15 -1.53 20.70
CA ASN A 204 13.10 -0.05 20.64
C ASN A 204 13.04 0.59 19.23
N VAL A 205 12.95 -0.19 18.16
CA VAL A 205 12.76 0.37 16.81
C VAL A 205 11.30 0.71 16.54
N GLN A 206 10.38 -0.25 16.70
CA GLN A 206 8.94 -0.10 16.41
C GLN A 206 8.17 0.64 17.53
N THR A 207 8.67 1.80 17.95
CA THR A 207 8.00 2.66 18.94
C THR A 207 6.98 3.57 18.27
N PHE A 208 5.99 4.03 19.05
CA PHE A 208 5.02 5.02 18.57
C PHE A 208 5.68 6.30 18.04
N GLN A 209 6.72 6.80 18.73
CA GLN A 209 7.43 8.00 18.31
C GLN A 209 8.13 7.79 16.96
N ASN A 210 8.88 6.70 16.80
CA ASN A 210 9.58 6.42 15.55
C ASN A 210 8.58 6.19 14.40
N PHE A 211 7.40 5.61 14.66
CA PHE A 211 6.32 5.51 13.68
C PHE A 211 5.87 6.89 13.19
N VAL A 212 5.58 7.83 14.11
CA VAL A 212 5.21 9.21 13.77
C VAL A 212 6.34 9.93 13.02
N ASP A 213 7.58 9.77 13.47
CA ASP A 213 8.76 10.37 12.84
C ASP A 213 9.05 9.80 11.45
N SER A 214 8.59 8.59 11.14
CA SER A 214 8.70 8.00 9.80
C SER A 214 7.59 8.45 8.83
N LEU A 215 6.51 9.05 9.35
CA LEU A 215 5.29 9.36 8.59
C LEU A 215 4.97 10.85 8.47
N GLY A 216 6.00 11.70 8.58
CA GLY A 216 5.90 13.14 8.39
C GLY A 216 5.80 13.95 9.68
N GLY A 217 5.93 13.30 10.84
CA GLY A 217 5.90 13.95 12.15
C GLY A 217 7.23 14.59 12.58
N SER A 218 8.34 14.28 11.90
CA SER A 218 9.67 14.83 12.20
C SER A 218 10.13 15.85 11.17
N GLU A 219 11.17 16.62 11.49
CA GLU A 219 11.82 17.52 10.52
C GLU A 219 12.42 16.75 9.33
N GLU A 220 12.90 15.54 9.59
CA GLU A 220 13.43 14.65 8.56
C GLU A 220 12.34 14.08 7.66
N SER A 221 11.11 13.87 8.13
CA SER A 221 10.06 13.24 7.30
C SER A 221 9.03 14.19 6.71
N ASN A 222 8.85 15.39 7.26
CA ASN A 222 7.78 16.32 6.87
C ASN A 222 7.91 16.89 5.45
N LYS A 223 9.10 16.80 4.82
CA LYS A 223 9.35 17.24 3.43
C LYS A 223 8.96 16.18 2.38
N ASN A 224 8.60 14.95 2.80
CA ASN A 224 8.20 13.92 1.84
C ASN A 224 6.80 14.20 1.28
N HIS A 225 6.63 13.99 -0.02
CA HIS A 225 5.32 14.11 -0.64
C HIS A 225 4.52 12.81 -0.54
N ILE A 226 5.23 11.69 -0.63
CA ILE A 226 4.67 10.34 -0.74
C ILE A 226 5.35 9.47 0.33
N PHE A 227 4.58 8.66 1.03
CA PHE A 227 5.05 7.66 1.99
C PHE A 227 4.70 6.27 1.47
N SER A 228 5.71 5.53 1.03
CA SER A 228 5.60 4.16 0.52
C SER A 228 5.75 3.18 1.68
N MET A 229 4.69 2.47 2.00
CA MET A 229 4.57 1.65 3.21
C MET A 229 4.30 0.19 2.85
N SER A 230 5.36 -0.54 2.57
CA SER A 230 5.32 -1.92 2.06
C SER A 230 5.28 -2.98 3.18
N TYR A 231 4.47 -2.71 4.21
CA TYR A 231 4.28 -3.58 5.38
C TYR A 231 2.81 -3.63 5.81
N GLY A 232 2.48 -4.52 6.74
CA GLY A 232 1.15 -4.68 7.32
C GLY A 232 1.16 -5.73 8.43
N ASP A 233 0.03 -5.89 9.11
CA ASP A 233 -0.08 -6.81 10.24
C ASP A 233 -0.68 -8.14 9.80
N ASN A 234 -0.22 -9.24 10.40
CA ASN A 234 -0.81 -10.57 10.20
C ASN A 234 -1.84 -10.90 11.29
N ASN A 235 -2.64 -9.93 11.71
CA ASN A 235 -3.54 -10.09 12.84
C ASN A 235 -4.67 -11.09 12.53
N ILE A 236 -4.84 -12.07 13.43
CA ILE A 236 -5.95 -13.04 13.41
C ILE A 236 -7.06 -12.65 14.38
N SER A 237 -7.05 -11.43 14.88
CA SER A 237 -8.09 -10.85 15.73
C SER A 237 -8.11 -9.34 15.54
N GLN A 238 -9.22 -8.71 15.91
CA GLN A 238 -9.33 -7.26 15.86
C GLN A 238 -8.29 -6.59 16.76
N ILE A 239 -7.57 -5.61 16.21
CA ILE A 239 -6.82 -4.63 17.01
C ILE A 239 -7.83 -3.59 17.52
N SER A 240 -7.80 -3.31 18.83
CA SER A 240 -8.78 -2.42 19.45
C SER A 240 -8.71 -1.02 18.86
N SER A 241 -9.86 -0.46 18.45
CA SER A 241 -9.96 0.93 18.00
C SER A 241 -9.75 1.95 19.14
N ASP A 242 -9.88 1.49 20.38
CA ASP A 242 -9.79 2.33 21.58
C ASP A 242 -8.37 2.30 22.17
N ASP A 243 -7.45 1.54 21.56
CA ASP A 243 -6.03 1.53 21.94
C ASP A 243 -5.38 2.88 21.59
N PHE A 244 -4.63 3.44 22.55
CA PHE A 244 -4.07 4.78 22.44
C PHE A 244 -2.99 4.87 21.34
N VAL A 245 -2.20 3.81 21.15
CA VAL A 245 -1.17 3.74 20.10
C VAL A 245 -1.84 3.70 18.75
N THR A 246 -2.87 2.86 18.60
CA THR A 246 -3.67 2.75 17.38
C THR A 246 -4.28 4.11 17.03
N ASN A 247 -4.97 4.76 17.97
CA ASN A 247 -5.60 6.06 17.71
C ASN A 247 -4.58 7.17 17.39
N GLY A 248 -3.45 7.21 18.10
CA GLY A 248 -2.34 8.11 17.79
C GLY A 248 -1.80 7.89 16.36
N SER A 249 -1.69 6.62 15.95
CA SER A 249 -1.19 6.24 14.63
C SER A 249 -2.16 6.66 13.52
N LEU A 250 -3.46 6.45 13.71
CA LEU A 250 -4.50 6.92 12.79
C LEU A 250 -4.52 8.46 12.69
N THR A 251 -4.21 9.15 13.78
CA THR A 251 -4.11 10.61 13.82
C THR A 251 -2.91 11.14 13.03
N ALA A 252 -1.79 10.41 12.97
CA ALA A 252 -0.62 10.80 12.18
C ALA A 252 -0.95 10.90 10.68
N TYR A 253 -1.66 9.90 10.12
CA TYR A 253 -2.11 9.97 8.72
C TYR A 253 -3.00 11.18 8.45
N ARG A 254 -3.95 11.45 9.36
CA ARG A 254 -4.88 12.60 9.26
C ARG A 254 -4.16 13.94 9.34
N TYR A 255 -3.15 14.03 10.19
CA TYR A 255 -2.29 15.21 10.25
C TYR A 255 -1.55 15.41 8.93
N GLY A 256 -0.98 14.34 8.37
CA GLY A 256 -0.22 14.37 7.13
C GLY A 256 -1.01 14.84 5.92
N VAL A 257 -2.21 14.28 5.71
CA VAL A 257 -3.08 14.68 4.57
C VAL A 257 -3.64 16.09 4.72
N LYS A 258 -3.60 16.67 5.92
CA LYS A 258 -4.11 18.02 6.19
C LYS A 258 -3.03 19.09 6.13
N ASN A 259 -1.83 18.80 6.61
CA ASN A 259 -0.83 19.83 6.90
C ASN A 259 0.43 19.73 6.02
N LEU A 260 0.81 18.53 5.56
CA LEU A 260 2.01 18.37 4.75
C LEU A 260 1.78 18.83 3.30
N ARG A 261 2.89 19.05 2.59
CA ARG A 261 2.89 19.57 1.21
C ARG A 261 2.14 20.91 1.08
N ASP A 262 2.39 21.83 2.01
CA ASP A 262 1.72 23.15 2.05
C ASP A 262 0.19 23.05 2.11
N GLY A 263 -0.32 22.08 2.87
CA GLY A 263 -1.76 21.81 2.98
C GLY A 263 -2.39 21.08 1.79
N LYS A 264 -1.61 20.69 0.77
CA LYS A 264 -2.08 19.80 -0.32
C LYS A 264 -2.27 18.36 0.17
N GLY A 265 -1.60 18.00 1.26
CA GLY A 265 -1.68 16.71 1.94
C GLY A 265 -0.74 15.66 1.38
N ALA A 266 -0.03 14.97 2.29
CA ALA A 266 0.80 13.82 1.97
C ALA A 266 -0.01 12.66 1.36
N LEU A 267 0.69 11.80 0.62
CA LEU A 267 0.11 10.61 -0.01
C LEU A 267 0.67 9.36 0.66
N TYR A 268 -0.18 8.68 1.45
CA TYR A 268 0.17 7.43 2.12
C TYR A 268 -0.25 6.24 1.25
N VAL A 269 0.73 5.48 0.76
CA VAL A 269 0.53 4.33 -0.13
C VAL A 269 0.89 3.07 0.65
N LYS A 270 -0.09 2.19 0.87
CA LYS A 270 0.02 1.07 1.81
C LYS A 270 -0.24 -0.26 1.11
N ALA A 271 0.59 -1.25 1.40
CA ALA A 271 0.36 -2.63 0.96
C ALA A 271 -0.95 -3.19 1.56
N ALA A 272 -1.79 -3.82 0.73
CA ALA A 272 -3.01 -4.48 1.22
C ALA A 272 -2.72 -5.72 2.07
N GLY A 273 -1.60 -6.40 1.83
CA GLY A 273 -1.18 -7.64 2.50
C GLY A 273 -1.02 -8.80 1.52
N ASN A 274 -0.35 -9.86 2.00
CA ASN A 274 -0.06 -11.08 1.22
C ASN A 274 -0.83 -12.30 1.76
N GLY A 275 -1.98 -12.03 2.40
CA GLY A 275 -2.74 -12.95 3.22
C GLY A 275 -3.85 -13.71 2.51
N PHE A 276 -3.80 -13.90 1.18
CA PHE A 276 -4.87 -14.63 0.49
C PHE A 276 -4.97 -16.09 0.97
N TYR A 277 -3.85 -16.80 1.03
CA TYR A 277 -3.80 -18.22 1.40
C TYR A 277 -3.27 -18.49 2.82
N LYS A 278 -2.40 -17.62 3.35
CA LYS A 278 -1.81 -17.77 4.68
C LYS A 278 -1.35 -16.42 5.21
N LEU A 279 -1.43 -16.24 6.52
CA LEU A 279 -0.90 -15.06 7.22
C LEU A 279 0.50 -15.30 7.81
N GLY A 280 0.86 -16.55 8.04
CA GLY A 280 2.13 -16.96 8.62
C GLY A 280 2.46 -18.40 8.25
N ASN A 281 3.64 -18.86 8.64
CA ASN A 281 4.12 -20.22 8.34
C ASN A 281 3.91 -21.20 9.50
N GLU A 282 3.34 -20.74 10.61
CA GLU A 282 3.20 -21.49 11.86
C GLU A 282 1.78 -21.36 12.42
N GLU A 283 1.40 -22.25 13.35
CA GLU A 283 0.17 -22.10 14.11
C GLU A 283 0.24 -20.88 15.04
N PRO A 284 -0.88 -20.17 15.31
CA PRO A 284 -2.25 -20.44 14.86
C PRO A 284 -2.59 -19.89 13.46
N TYR A 285 -1.64 -19.31 12.71
CA TYR A 285 -1.93 -18.64 11.44
C TYR A 285 -2.35 -19.59 10.33
N LEU A 286 -1.79 -20.81 10.30
CA LEU A 286 -2.16 -21.82 9.30
C LEU A 286 -3.61 -22.29 9.49
N SER A 287 -3.99 -22.67 10.71
CA SER A 287 -5.37 -23.08 11.00
C SER A 287 -6.39 -21.97 10.79
N ALA A 288 -6.04 -20.71 11.09
CA ALA A 288 -6.92 -19.56 10.87
C ALA A 288 -7.32 -19.37 9.39
N CYS A 289 -6.48 -19.78 8.44
CA CYS A 289 -6.74 -19.61 7.00
C CYS A 289 -7.41 -20.80 6.32
N LYS A 290 -7.63 -21.91 7.03
CA LYS A 290 -8.13 -23.16 6.44
C LYS A 290 -9.47 -22.97 5.72
N THR A 291 -10.42 -22.28 6.34
CA THR A 291 -11.74 -22.04 5.76
C THR A 291 -11.67 -21.16 4.51
N ALA A 292 -10.88 -20.09 4.54
CA ALA A 292 -10.68 -19.23 3.37
C ALA A 292 -10.11 -19.98 2.17
N LEU A 293 -9.14 -20.87 2.41
CA LEU A 293 -8.55 -21.74 1.39
C LEU A 293 -9.59 -22.66 0.75
N GLU A 294 -10.42 -23.33 1.56
CA GLU A 294 -11.48 -24.22 1.10
C GLU A 294 -12.55 -23.48 0.27
N LEU A 295 -12.85 -22.23 0.63
CA LEU A 295 -13.81 -21.38 -0.05
C LEU A 295 -13.22 -20.59 -1.23
N ASN A 296 -11.90 -20.65 -1.43
CA ASN A 296 -11.15 -19.83 -2.39
C ASN A 296 -11.42 -18.31 -2.25
N VAL A 297 -11.43 -17.83 -1.01
CA VAL A 297 -11.54 -16.40 -0.66
C VAL A 297 -10.31 -15.95 0.10
N SER A 298 -10.12 -14.64 0.26
CA SER A 298 -8.96 -14.12 0.97
C SER A 298 -9.03 -14.48 2.47
N CYS A 299 -8.00 -15.13 3.00
CA CYS A 299 -7.86 -15.39 4.43
C CYS A 299 -7.76 -14.06 5.19
N GLN A 300 -6.93 -13.14 4.73
CA GLN A 300 -6.90 -11.79 5.23
C GLN A 300 -7.84 -10.92 4.40
N ASN A 301 -8.87 -10.34 5.02
CA ASN A 301 -9.58 -9.22 4.41
C ASN A 301 -8.75 -7.95 4.57
N SER A 302 -8.69 -7.09 3.55
CA SER A 302 -7.90 -5.85 3.62
C SER A 302 -8.29 -4.93 4.78
N ASN A 303 -9.54 -4.99 5.25
CA ASN A 303 -10.03 -4.24 6.42
C ASN A 303 -9.59 -4.83 7.78
N MET A 304 -8.91 -5.98 7.83
CA MET A 304 -8.37 -6.53 9.07
C MET A 304 -7.23 -5.68 9.64
N ASN A 305 -6.47 -4.99 8.79
CA ASN A 305 -5.48 -3.99 9.21
C ASN A 305 -6.18 -2.63 9.33
N THR A 306 -6.11 -2.02 10.50
CA THR A 306 -6.85 -0.80 10.83
C THR A 306 -6.53 0.36 9.88
N ASP A 307 -5.27 0.53 9.51
CA ASP A 307 -4.80 1.61 8.63
C ASP A 307 -5.41 1.55 7.22
N ASN A 308 -5.63 0.33 6.71
CA ASN A 308 -6.25 0.12 5.40
C ASN A 308 -7.72 0.57 5.39
N SER A 309 -8.35 0.73 6.56
CA SER A 309 -9.73 1.20 6.70
C SER A 309 -9.85 2.73 6.77
N LEU A 310 -8.75 3.47 6.55
CA LEU A 310 -8.75 4.93 6.52
C LEU A 310 -9.05 5.49 5.12
N PRO A 311 -9.91 6.53 4.99
CA PRO A 311 -10.15 7.22 3.72
C PRO A 311 -8.90 7.90 3.16
N GLU A 312 -7.99 8.28 4.03
CA GLU A 312 -6.74 8.98 3.72
C GLU A 312 -5.69 8.09 3.04
N VAL A 313 -5.78 6.77 3.25
CA VAL A 313 -4.78 5.80 2.79
C VAL A 313 -5.13 5.29 1.39
N ILE A 314 -4.11 5.08 0.57
CA ILE A 314 -4.19 4.41 -0.73
C ILE A 314 -3.72 2.97 -0.53
N THR A 315 -4.67 2.07 -0.25
CA THR A 315 -4.39 0.63 -0.09
C THR A 315 -4.26 -0.04 -1.46
N VAL A 316 -3.15 -0.76 -1.67
CA VAL A 316 -2.74 -1.29 -2.98
C VAL A 316 -2.75 -2.82 -3.02
N GLY A 317 -3.50 -3.38 -3.97
CA GLY A 317 -3.48 -4.80 -4.32
C GLY A 317 -2.38 -5.14 -5.35
N ALA A 318 -2.01 -6.42 -5.46
CA ALA A 318 -0.95 -6.87 -6.36
C ALA A 318 -1.49 -7.63 -7.59
N LEU A 319 -0.90 -7.34 -8.75
CA LEU A 319 -1.11 -8.06 -10.01
C LEU A 319 0.14 -8.83 -10.43
N ASN A 320 -0.04 -9.99 -11.04
CA ASN A 320 1.06 -10.71 -11.69
C ASN A 320 1.27 -10.20 -13.12
N ALA A 321 2.27 -10.78 -13.81
CA ALA A 321 2.61 -10.41 -15.19
C ALA A 321 1.57 -10.80 -16.25
N ASN A 322 0.47 -11.45 -15.85
CA ASN A 322 -0.63 -11.86 -16.71
C ASN A 322 -1.88 -10.98 -16.54
N GLY A 323 -1.79 -9.90 -15.75
CA GLY A 323 -2.91 -8.98 -15.58
C GLY A 323 -3.98 -9.45 -14.60
N VAL A 324 -3.72 -10.51 -13.85
CA VAL A 324 -4.65 -11.02 -12.83
C VAL A 324 -4.07 -10.85 -11.43
N LYS A 325 -4.92 -10.96 -10.42
CA LYS A 325 -4.51 -10.85 -9.01
C LYS A 325 -3.41 -11.88 -8.73
N THR A 326 -2.36 -11.48 -8.02
CA THR A 326 -1.33 -12.44 -7.61
C THR A 326 -1.92 -13.51 -6.70
N SER A 327 -1.24 -14.66 -6.64
CA SER A 327 -1.65 -15.79 -5.81
C SER A 327 -1.74 -15.45 -4.32
N TYR A 328 -1.03 -14.42 -3.85
CA TYR A 328 -0.98 -14.06 -2.43
C TYR A 328 -1.75 -12.78 -2.07
N SER A 329 -2.11 -11.91 -3.03
CA SER A 329 -2.65 -10.58 -2.70
C SER A 329 -3.91 -10.67 -1.84
N THR A 330 -3.86 -10.02 -0.68
CA THR A 330 -5.01 -9.74 0.17
C THR A 330 -6.06 -8.96 -0.62
N THR A 331 -7.32 -9.35 -0.51
CA THR A 331 -8.45 -8.70 -1.17
C THR A 331 -9.40 -8.07 -0.16
N GLY A 332 -10.21 -7.13 -0.62
CA GLY A 332 -11.24 -6.52 0.20
C GLY A 332 -11.65 -5.14 -0.29
N SER A 333 -12.73 -4.66 0.31
CA SER A 333 -13.40 -3.44 -0.16
C SER A 333 -12.65 -2.14 0.13
N SER A 334 -11.58 -2.19 0.93
CA SER A 334 -10.74 -1.04 1.21
C SER A 334 -9.61 -0.81 0.20
N LEU A 335 -9.35 -1.75 -0.71
CA LEU A 335 -8.42 -1.52 -1.83
C LEU A 335 -8.83 -0.28 -2.61
N TRP A 336 -7.87 0.58 -2.93
CA TRP A 336 -8.07 1.71 -3.82
C TRP A 336 -7.72 1.33 -5.26
N ILE A 337 -6.55 0.73 -5.45
CA ILE A 337 -5.96 0.47 -6.76
C ILE A 337 -5.13 -0.81 -6.69
N SER A 338 -4.74 -1.34 -7.85
CA SER A 338 -3.76 -2.42 -7.94
C SER A 338 -2.59 -2.05 -8.84
N ALA A 339 -1.45 -2.67 -8.61
CA ALA A 339 -0.24 -2.49 -9.42
C ALA A 339 0.55 -3.81 -9.53
N PRO A 340 1.46 -3.92 -10.51
CA PRO A 340 2.41 -5.03 -10.59
C PRO A 340 3.10 -5.35 -9.27
N GLY A 341 2.89 -6.57 -8.79
CA GLY A 341 3.63 -7.16 -7.67
C GLY A 341 4.32 -8.48 -8.01
N GLY A 342 3.97 -9.11 -9.14
CA GLY A 342 4.60 -10.33 -9.64
C GLY A 342 4.24 -11.59 -8.86
N GLU A 343 4.97 -12.67 -9.08
CA GLU A 343 4.81 -13.94 -8.34
C GLU A 343 6.08 -14.28 -7.59
N PHE A 344 6.95 -15.17 -8.09
CA PHE A 344 8.12 -15.61 -7.31
C PHE A 344 9.44 -15.66 -8.09
N GLY A 345 9.42 -15.57 -9.42
CA GLY A 345 10.63 -15.44 -10.23
C GLY A 345 11.53 -16.68 -10.27
N PHE A 346 10.98 -17.89 -10.09
CA PHE A 346 11.79 -19.10 -10.09
C PHE A 346 12.22 -19.49 -11.51
N ASP A 347 13.47 -19.92 -11.63
CA ASP A 347 14.00 -20.64 -12.79
C ASP A 347 13.88 -22.15 -12.52
N LYS A 348 12.79 -22.75 -13.01
CA LYS A 348 12.42 -24.14 -12.73
C LYS A 348 13.40 -25.11 -13.36
N ASP A 349 13.93 -24.78 -14.53
CA ASP A 349 14.86 -25.64 -15.26
C ASP A 349 16.21 -25.66 -14.53
N TRP A 350 16.74 -24.49 -14.17
CA TRP A 350 17.98 -24.40 -13.41
C TRP A 350 17.88 -25.08 -12.04
N LEU A 351 16.78 -24.86 -11.31
CA LEU A 351 16.56 -25.52 -10.02
C LEU A 351 16.49 -27.04 -10.17
N SER A 352 15.75 -27.54 -11.15
CA SER A 352 15.63 -28.99 -11.38
C SER A 352 16.98 -29.60 -11.75
N GLU A 353 17.79 -28.90 -12.54
CA GLU A 353 19.15 -29.32 -12.88
C GLU A 353 20.06 -29.39 -11.64
N GLN A 354 20.08 -28.35 -10.80
CA GLN A 354 20.92 -28.33 -9.60
C GLN A 354 20.51 -29.43 -8.62
N PHE A 355 19.21 -29.64 -8.40
CA PHE A 355 18.72 -30.72 -7.53
C PHE A 355 19.06 -32.11 -8.08
N SER A 356 18.96 -32.30 -9.40
CA SER A 356 19.37 -33.55 -10.04
C SER A 356 20.86 -33.84 -9.87
N ARG A 357 21.73 -32.81 -9.90
CA ARG A 357 23.18 -32.96 -9.64
C ARG A 357 23.48 -33.44 -8.22
N LEU A 358 22.63 -33.07 -7.26
CA LEU A 358 22.72 -33.54 -5.87
C LEU A 358 22.09 -34.93 -5.66
N GLY A 359 21.52 -35.55 -6.71
CA GLY A 359 20.77 -36.81 -6.58
C GLY A 359 19.45 -36.66 -5.82
N ILE A 360 18.90 -35.44 -5.74
CA ILE A 360 17.67 -35.13 -5.00
C ILE A 360 16.52 -34.94 -6.00
N ALA A 361 15.43 -35.68 -5.83
CA ALA A 361 14.21 -35.47 -6.60
C ALA A 361 13.50 -34.17 -6.15
N PHE A 362 13.28 -33.22 -7.07
CA PHE A 362 12.55 -31.99 -6.79
C PHE A 362 11.08 -32.12 -7.23
N ASP A 363 10.16 -32.01 -6.26
CA ASP A 363 8.73 -32.15 -6.52
C ASP A 363 8.05 -30.77 -6.66
N TRP A 364 7.84 -30.35 -7.91
CA TRP A 364 7.14 -29.11 -8.24
C TRP A 364 5.68 -29.08 -7.79
N SER A 365 5.03 -30.22 -7.56
CA SER A 365 3.64 -30.25 -7.08
C SER A 365 3.50 -29.72 -5.66
N LYS A 366 4.60 -29.70 -4.88
CA LYS A 366 4.67 -29.10 -3.53
C LYS A 366 4.93 -27.60 -3.56
N LYS A 367 5.11 -27.00 -4.74
CA LYS A 367 5.28 -25.56 -4.93
C LYS A 367 4.02 -24.96 -5.55
N ARG A 368 3.91 -23.63 -5.47
CA ARG A 368 2.81 -22.91 -6.13
C ARG A 368 2.94 -23.09 -7.65
N ALA A 369 1.82 -23.27 -8.34
CA ALA A 369 1.81 -23.35 -9.80
C ALA A 369 2.49 -22.12 -10.44
N THR A 370 2.26 -20.94 -9.85
CA THR A 370 2.81 -19.63 -10.24
C THR A 370 4.25 -19.39 -9.79
N ALA A 371 4.94 -20.36 -9.17
CA ALA A 371 6.31 -20.14 -8.69
C ALA A 371 7.28 -19.69 -9.79
N GLY A 372 7.07 -20.19 -11.02
CA GLY A 372 7.88 -19.83 -12.18
C GLY A 372 7.42 -18.58 -12.92
N ASP A 373 6.38 -17.88 -12.44
CA ASP A 373 5.90 -16.66 -13.05
C ASP A 373 6.76 -15.46 -12.61
N PRO A 374 6.86 -14.40 -13.44
CA PRO A 374 7.74 -13.26 -13.17
C PRO A 374 7.44 -12.57 -11.83
N ALA A 375 8.49 -12.37 -11.03
CA ALA A 375 8.51 -11.41 -9.93
C ALA A 375 9.12 -10.07 -10.44
N ILE A 376 9.52 -9.17 -9.56
CA ILE A 376 9.97 -7.83 -9.91
C ILE A 376 11.50 -7.76 -9.95
N VAL A 377 12.04 -7.30 -11.10
CA VAL A 377 13.46 -6.95 -11.23
C VAL A 377 13.71 -5.57 -10.65
N THR A 378 14.55 -5.50 -9.62
CA THR A 378 14.88 -4.27 -8.88
C THR A 378 16.29 -4.35 -8.25
N THR A 379 16.73 -3.29 -7.57
CA THR A 379 17.98 -3.27 -6.78
C THR A 379 17.92 -4.24 -5.61
N ASP A 380 19.06 -4.77 -5.21
CA ASP A 380 19.25 -5.60 -4.00
C ASP A 380 20.31 -4.95 -3.11
N MET A 381 20.67 -5.56 -1.98
CA MET A 381 21.92 -5.16 -1.30
C MET A 381 23.13 -5.28 -2.24
N SER A 382 24.01 -4.28 -2.21
CA SER A 382 25.18 -4.27 -3.07
C SER A 382 26.17 -5.40 -2.71
N GLY A 383 26.67 -6.09 -3.73
CA GLY A 383 27.68 -7.14 -3.58
C GLY A 383 27.14 -8.52 -3.19
N SER A 384 28.03 -9.52 -3.14
CA SER A 384 27.64 -10.94 -3.18
C SER A 384 27.44 -11.62 -1.81
N ALA A 385 27.47 -10.88 -0.70
CA ALA A 385 27.57 -11.45 0.65
C ALA A 385 26.21 -11.65 1.33
N SER A 386 25.24 -10.80 1.02
CA SER A 386 23.93 -10.69 1.67
C SER A 386 22.90 -10.28 0.61
N GLY A 387 21.61 -10.29 0.96
CA GLY A 387 20.52 -9.97 0.05
C GLY A 387 19.90 -11.20 -0.61
N MET A 388 18.97 -10.95 -1.53
CA MET A 388 18.30 -11.97 -2.32
C MET A 388 19.20 -12.55 -3.41
N SER A 389 20.20 -11.80 -3.83
CA SER A 389 21.25 -12.16 -4.77
C SER A 389 22.57 -12.26 -4.03
N LYS A 390 23.11 -13.48 -3.94
CA LYS A 390 24.32 -13.74 -3.16
C LYS A 390 25.03 -14.97 -3.68
N LYS A 391 26.31 -15.06 -3.34
CA LYS A 391 27.12 -16.24 -3.64
C LYS A 391 26.66 -17.40 -2.76
N ILE A 392 26.34 -18.53 -3.38
CA ILE A 392 25.89 -19.74 -2.68
C ILE A 392 26.82 -20.93 -2.94
N ASN A 393 26.74 -21.94 -2.08
CA ASN A 393 27.33 -23.25 -2.30
C ASN A 393 26.34 -24.15 -3.05
N LEU A 394 26.65 -24.44 -4.32
CA LEU A 394 25.83 -25.32 -5.18
C LEU A 394 25.79 -26.79 -4.72
N ASN A 395 26.49 -27.17 -3.64
CA ASN A 395 26.35 -28.48 -3.02
C ASN A 395 25.30 -28.51 -1.89
N ILE A 396 24.66 -27.38 -1.57
CA ILE A 396 23.67 -27.25 -0.49
C ILE A 396 22.29 -26.96 -1.09
N ALA A 397 21.39 -27.94 -1.01
CA ALA A 397 20.05 -27.85 -1.59
C ALA A 397 19.20 -26.70 -1.03
N GLU A 398 19.36 -26.36 0.26
CA GLU A 398 18.65 -25.24 0.88
C GLU A 398 19.08 -23.89 0.28
N GLU A 399 20.37 -23.67 0.07
CA GLU A 399 20.88 -22.44 -0.55
C GLU A 399 20.45 -22.31 -2.01
N ILE A 400 20.46 -23.41 -2.77
CA ILE A 400 19.95 -23.44 -4.16
C ILE A 400 18.46 -23.05 -4.19
N LEU A 401 17.66 -23.60 -3.28
CA LEU A 401 16.24 -23.29 -3.21
C LEU A 401 15.98 -21.85 -2.75
N ASP A 402 16.81 -21.30 -1.87
CA ASP A 402 16.73 -19.92 -1.41
C ASP A 402 17.06 -18.91 -2.52
N ILE A 403 18.08 -19.19 -3.35
CA ILE A 403 18.52 -18.30 -4.45
C ILE A 403 17.60 -18.33 -5.66
N ARG A 404 16.90 -19.46 -5.90
CA ARG A 404 15.79 -19.65 -6.87
C ARG A 404 16.11 -19.58 -8.36
N ASN A 405 17.15 -18.88 -8.79
CA ASN A 405 17.46 -18.69 -10.21
C ASN A 405 18.91 -18.29 -10.47
N THR A 406 19.28 -18.34 -11.75
CA THR A 406 20.60 -17.98 -12.27
C THR A 406 20.95 -16.49 -12.08
N PHE A 407 19.98 -15.59 -12.16
CA PHE A 407 20.19 -14.14 -12.01
C PHE A 407 20.64 -13.78 -10.59
N ASN A 408 19.95 -14.30 -9.57
CA ASN A 408 20.30 -14.07 -8.18
C ASN A 408 21.57 -14.83 -7.75
N ALA A 409 21.87 -15.96 -8.41
CA ALA A 409 23.12 -16.68 -8.21
C ALA A 409 24.34 -16.01 -8.88
N GLY A 410 24.16 -14.87 -9.56
CA GLY A 410 25.23 -14.15 -10.24
C GLY A 410 25.85 -14.91 -11.41
N LEU A 411 25.06 -15.77 -12.07
CA LEU A 411 25.49 -16.64 -13.17
C LEU A 411 25.16 -16.07 -14.56
N VAL A 412 24.71 -14.81 -14.63
CA VAL A 412 24.39 -14.09 -15.86
C VAL A 412 25.05 -12.71 -15.84
N GLU A 413 25.47 -12.23 -17.01
CA GLU A 413 26.24 -10.99 -17.18
C GLU A 413 25.53 -9.78 -16.55
N GLU A 414 24.19 -9.74 -16.64
CA GLU A 414 23.41 -8.61 -16.15
C GLU A 414 23.43 -8.42 -14.62
N ASN A 415 23.91 -9.41 -13.85
CA ASN A 415 23.96 -9.34 -12.38
C ASN A 415 25.20 -10.00 -11.75
N GLU A 416 26.36 -9.96 -12.42
CA GLU A 416 27.61 -10.49 -11.85
C GLU A 416 28.06 -9.78 -10.57
N SER A 417 27.60 -8.54 -10.35
CA SER A 417 27.87 -7.77 -9.13
C SER A 417 26.89 -8.05 -7.99
N TYR A 418 25.82 -8.83 -8.23
CA TYR A 418 24.78 -9.18 -7.27
C TYR A 418 23.94 -7.99 -6.76
N ASP A 419 24.11 -6.79 -7.34
CA ASP A 419 23.45 -5.55 -6.92
C ASP A 419 21.92 -5.51 -7.24
N TYR A 420 21.37 -6.55 -7.86
CA TYR A 420 19.98 -6.61 -8.32
C TYR A 420 19.37 -7.96 -8.02
N THR A 421 18.04 -8.03 -7.99
CA THR A 421 17.28 -9.26 -7.78
C THR A 421 16.07 -9.30 -8.70
N ASN A 422 15.60 -10.49 -9.07
CA ASN A 422 14.34 -10.69 -9.79
C ASN A 422 13.24 -11.30 -8.92
N THR A 423 13.46 -11.45 -7.61
CA THR A 423 12.58 -12.22 -6.71
C THR A 423 11.72 -11.36 -5.80
N MET A 424 11.91 -10.03 -5.82
CA MET A 424 11.07 -9.10 -5.07
C MET A 424 9.62 -9.22 -5.52
N ASN A 425 8.70 -9.38 -4.57
CA ASN A 425 7.28 -9.60 -4.85
C ASN A 425 6.37 -8.95 -3.79
N GLY A 426 5.16 -9.46 -3.64
CA GLY A 426 4.18 -9.01 -2.65
C GLY A 426 3.33 -7.82 -3.12
N THR A 427 2.29 -7.50 -2.36
CA THR A 427 1.74 -6.13 -2.34
C THR A 427 2.81 -5.11 -1.98
N SER A 428 3.87 -5.56 -1.30
CA SER A 428 5.10 -4.80 -1.05
C SER A 428 5.84 -4.32 -2.29
N SER A 429 5.63 -4.95 -3.46
CA SER A 429 6.10 -4.46 -4.75
C SER A 429 5.07 -3.57 -5.47
N ALA A 430 3.79 -3.87 -5.31
CA ALA A 430 2.72 -3.06 -5.90
C ALA A 430 2.66 -1.64 -5.29
N THR A 431 2.94 -1.52 -4.00
CA THR A 431 3.04 -0.25 -3.27
C THR A 431 4.07 0.70 -3.88
N PRO A 432 5.37 0.36 -4.04
CA PRO A 432 6.35 1.24 -4.65
C PRO A 432 6.09 1.51 -6.13
N VAL A 433 5.50 0.57 -6.87
CA VAL A 433 5.06 0.86 -8.25
C VAL A 433 4.03 1.99 -8.25
N THR A 434 3.07 1.95 -7.33
CA THR A 434 2.06 3.00 -7.16
C THR A 434 2.70 4.30 -6.67
N SER A 435 3.62 4.26 -5.72
CA SER A 435 4.34 5.43 -5.21
C SER A 435 5.13 6.15 -6.31
N GLY A 436 5.87 5.41 -7.14
CA GLY A 436 6.57 6.00 -8.29
C GLY A 436 5.62 6.54 -9.36
N SER A 437 4.50 5.87 -9.59
CA SER A 437 3.45 6.37 -10.50
C SER A 437 2.88 7.70 -10.02
N ILE A 438 2.62 7.83 -8.72
CA ILE A 438 2.19 9.09 -8.09
C ILE A 438 3.27 10.16 -8.22
N ALA A 439 4.56 9.81 -8.11
CA ALA A 439 5.63 10.79 -8.29
C ALA A 439 5.63 11.40 -9.70
N LEU A 440 5.37 10.60 -10.75
CA LEU A 440 5.21 11.11 -12.12
C LEU A 440 3.95 11.98 -12.28
N ILE A 441 2.85 11.62 -11.61
CA ILE A 441 1.62 12.44 -11.57
C ILE A 441 1.88 13.80 -10.91
N LEU A 442 2.63 13.82 -9.80
CA LEU A 442 2.96 15.06 -9.08
C LEU A 442 3.99 15.92 -9.82
N GLU A 443 4.95 15.33 -10.53
CA GLU A 443 5.84 16.10 -11.42
C GLU A 443 5.03 16.76 -12.55
N ALA A 444 4.06 16.05 -13.12
CA ALA A 444 3.17 16.60 -14.14
C ALA A 444 2.29 17.75 -13.63
N ASN A 445 1.87 17.69 -12.35
CA ASN A 445 1.09 18.73 -11.71
C ASN A 445 1.33 18.78 -10.18
N PRO A 446 2.26 19.62 -9.69
CA PRO A 446 2.63 19.67 -8.27
C PRO A 446 1.59 20.34 -7.38
N LYS A 447 0.52 20.91 -7.97
CA LYS A 447 -0.58 21.57 -7.26
C LYS A 447 -1.69 20.61 -6.82
N LEU A 448 -1.65 19.35 -7.26
CA LEU A 448 -2.64 18.34 -6.91
C LEU A 448 -2.64 18.04 -5.40
N THR A 449 -3.84 18.02 -4.82
CA THR A 449 -4.06 17.54 -3.46
C THR A 449 -4.05 16.01 -3.40
N TRP A 450 -3.97 15.45 -2.20
CA TRP A 450 -4.05 13.99 -2.01
C TRP A 450 -5.35 13.39 -2.58
N ARG A 451 -6.47 14.11 -2.47
CA ARG A 451 -7.78 13.71 -3.04
C ARG A 451 -7.78 13.76 -4.56
N ASP A 452 -7.17 14.78 -5.15
CA ASP A 452 -7.09 14.90 -6.61
C ASP A 452 -6.29 13.73 -7.21
N VAL A 453 -5.17 13.35 -6.57
CA VAL A 453 -4.39 12.18 -6.99
C VAL A 453 -5.22 10.90 -6.88
N LYS A 454 -5.93 10.70 -5.76
CA LYS A 454 -6.82 9.54 -5.59
C LYS A 454 -7.89 9.47 -6.69
N TYR A 455 -8.54 10.60 -7.00
CA TYR A 455 -9.51 10.70 -8.10
C TYR A 455 -8.87 10.34 -9.44
N ILE A 456 -7.71 10.90 -9.77
CA ILE A 456 -7.01 10.63 -11.03
C ILE A 456 -6.73 9.14 -11.17
N LEU A 457 -6.15 8.51 -10.13
CA LEU A 457 -5.88 7.07 -10.12
C LEU A 457 -7.15 6.25 -10.36
N ALA A 458 -8.25 6.56 -9.65
CA ALA A 458 -9.52 5.86 -9.81
C ALA A 458 -10.12 6.05 -11.20
N LYS A 459 -10.03 7.25 -11.76
CA LYS A 459 -10.65 7.63 -13.04
C LYS A 459 -9.92 7.03 -14.24
N THR A 460 -8.62 6.80 -14.13
CA THR A 460 -7.79 6.33 -15.24
C THR A 460 -7.35 4.87 -15.09
N ALA A 461 -7.73 4.20 -14.00
CA ALA A 461 -7.40 2.80 -13.75
C ALA A 461 -7.88 1.90 -14.92
N THR A 462 -7.04 0.93 -15.28
CA THR A 462 -7.41 -0.08 -16.28
C THR A 462 -8.19 -1.20 -15.60
N LYS A 463 -9.39 -1.51 -16.11
CA LYS A 463 -10.19 -2.67 -15.68
C LYS A 463 -9.56 -3.97 -16.18
N VAL A 464 -8.63 -4.51 -15.40
CA VAL A 464 -7.97 -5.79 -15.67
C VAL A 464 -8.87 -6.97 -15.34
N ASP A 465 -8.59 -8.14 -15.91
CA ASP A 465 -9.40 -9.35 -15.70
C ASP A 465 -10.92 -9.07 -15.77
N PRO A 466 -11.40 -8.49 -16.89
CA PRO A 466 -12.72 -7.85 -16.94
C PRO A 466 -13.89 -8.85 -16.80
N TYR A 467 -13.61 -10.14 -16.94
CA TYR A 467 -14.57 -11.24 -16.87
C TYR A 467 -14.57 -11.96 -15.52
N PHE A 468 -13.83 -11.48 -14.51
CA PHE A 468 -13.92 -12.03 -13.17
C PHE A 468 -15.33 -11.87 -12.60
N GLU A 469 -16.01 -12.99 -12.38
CA GLU A 469 -17.40 -13.05 -11.88
C GLU A 469 -17.50 -13.10 -10.34
N GLY A 470 -16.36 -13.15 -9.65
CA GLY A 470 -16.29 -13.34 -8.21
C GLY A 470 -16.24 -14.82 -7.81
N VAL A 471 -16.46 -15.07 -6.52
CA VAL A 471 -16.42 -16.43 -5.95
C VAL A 471 -17.79 -16.76 -5.37
N LYS A 472 -18.36 -17.86 -5.86
CA LYS A 472 -19.60 -18.43 -5.34
C LYS A 472 -19.29 -19.67 -4.53
N VAL A 473 -19.98 -19.82 -3.41
CA VAL A 473 -19.81 -20.96 -2.51
C VAL A 473 -21.15 -21.57 -2.18
N LYS A 474 -21.16 -22.88 -1.92
CA LYS A 474 -22.35 -23.59 -1.47
C LYS A 474 -22.39 -23.58 0.07
N LEU A 475 -23.44 -23.00 0.62
CA LEU A 475 -23.78 -23.06 2.04
C LEU A 475 -24.91 -24.07 2.27
N ALA A 476 -25.24 -24.34 3.54
CA ALA A 476 -26.19 -25.38 3.92
C ALA A 476 -27.60 -25.23 3.28
N ASP A 477 -28.02 -23.99 3.01
CA ASP A 477 -29.37 -23.64 2.55
C ASP A 477 -29.39 -22.89 1.20
N GLY A 478 -28.26 -22.84 0.48
CA GLY A 478 -28.20 -22.20 -0.83
C GLY A 478 -26.80 -21.86 -1.34
N GLU A 479 -26.73 -21.33 -2.56
CA GLU A 479 -25.54 -20.70 -3.13
C GLU A 479 -25.39 -19.27 -2.60
N TYR A 480 -24.16 -18.86 -2.27
CA TYR A 480 -23.83 -17.52 -1.80
C TYR A 480 -22.66 -16.92 -2.58
N GLN A 481 -22.80 -15.66 -2.98
CA GLN A 481 -21.69 -14.88 -3.55
C GLN A 481 -20.77 -14.43 -2.40
N ALA A 482 -19.65 -15.12 -2.19
CA ALA A 482 -18.70 -14.82 -1.12
C ALA A 482 -17.70 -13.71 -1.49
N GLU A 483 -17.48 -13.51 -2.79
CA GLU A 483 -16.70 -12.39 -3.35
C GLU A 483 -17.38 -11.89 -4.62
N GLN A 484 -17.44 -10.59 -4.86
CA GLN A 484 -18.03 -10.03 -6.07
C GLN A 484 -17.03 -9.98 -7.23
N GLY A 485 -17.56 -10.12 -8.45
CA GLY A 485 -16.85 -9.68 -9.64
C GLY A 485 -16.74 -8.16 -9.71
N TRP A 486 -16.51 -7.64 -10.91
CA TRP A 486 -16.53 -6.19 -11.14
C TRP A 486 -17.93 -5.57 -10.95
N VAL A 487 -18.02 -4.54 -10.12
CA VAL A 487 -19.22 -3.74 -9.88
C VAL A 487 -19.10 -2.39 -10.56
N ASN A 488 -20.08 -2.02 -11.38
CA ASN A 488 -20.23 -0.65 -11.86
C ASN A 488 -21.18 0.09 -10.92
N ASN A 489 -20.70 1.18 -10.33
CA ASN A 489 -21.49 1.98 -9.41
C ASN A 489 -22.32 3.04 -10.14
N ALA A 490 -23.24 3.69 -9.44
CA ALA A 490 -24.16 4.67 -10.03
C ALA A 490 -23.47 5.98 -10.46
N ALA A 491 -22.22 6.21 -10.05
CA ALA A 491 -21.41 7.35 -10.46
C ALA A 491 -20.50 7.05 -11.67
N GLY A 492 -20.58 5.84 -12.23
CA GLY A 492 -19.83 5.44 -13.42
C GLY A 492 -18.40 4.98 -13.14
N PHE A 493 -18.07 4.62 -11.89
CA PHE A 493 -16.81 3.95 -11.56
C PHE A 493 -17.01 2.43 -11.53
N HIS A 494 -16.00 1.70 -11.99
CA HIS A 494 -15.91 0.25 -11.79
C HIS A 494 -15.03 -0.07 -10.57
N PHE A 495 -15.42 -1.07 -9.80
CA PHE A 495 -14.70 -1.49 -8.61
C PHE A 495 -14.72 -3.00 -8.45
N SER A 496 -13.66 -3.58 -7.90
CA SER A 496 -13.60 -4.97 -7.47
C SER A 496 -12.79 -5.09 -6.18
N ASN A 497 -13.19 -5.97 -5.27
CA ASN A 497 -12.39 -6.26 -4.08
C ASN A 497 -11.04 -6.90 -4.40
N TYR A 498 -10.88 -7.50 -5.59
CA TYR A 498 -9.60 -8.05 -6.05
C TYR A 498 -8.66 -6.97 -6.60
N TYR A 499 -9.23 -5.90 -7.15
CA TYR A 499 -8.50 -4.98 -8.03
C TYR A 499 -8.58 -3.50 -7.62
N GLY A 500 -9.41 -3.14 -6.64
CA GLY A 500 -9.80 -1.76 -6.38
C GLY A 500 -10.51 -1.17 -7.59
N PHE A 501 -10.17 0.06 -7.97
CA PHE A 501 -10.58 0.63 -9.26
C PHE A 501 -9.89 -0.03 -10.46
N GLY A 502 -8.83 -0.81 -10.28
CA GLY A 502 -8.10 -1.49 -11.36
C GLY A 502 -6.60 -1.25 -11.31
N ARG A 503 -5.91 -1.60 -12.41
CA ARG A 503 -4.47 -1.38 -12.51
C ARG A 503 -4.16 0.10 -12.73
N VAL A 504 -3.13 0.61 -12.05
CA VAL A 504 -2.56 1.94 -12.36
C VAL A 504 -2.22 2.04 -13.85
N ASN A 505 -2.64 3.14 -14.49
CA ASN A 505 -2.27 3.49 -15.86
C ASN A 505 -1.62 4.87 -15.87
N VAL A 506 -0.29 4.91 -15.90
CA VAL A 506 0.50 6.14 -15.71
C VAL A 506 0.28 7.13 -16.85
N ALA A 507 0.29 6.68 -18.11
CA ALA A 507 0.10 7.57 -19.25
C ALA A 507 -1.24 8.31 -19.20
N GLU A 508 -2.35 7.59 -18.94
CA GLU A 508 -3.66 8.24 -18.83
C GLU A 508 -3.77 9.10 -17.55
N ALA A 509 -3.16 8.68 -16.44
CA ALA A 509 -3.13 9.46 -15.20
C ALA A 509 -2.37 10.80 -15.37
N VAL A 510 -1.18 10.78 -15.97
CA VAL A 510 -0.37 11.97 -16.27
C VAL A 510 -1.09 12.89 -17.25
N LYS A 511 -1.70 12.32 -18.29
CA LYS A 511 -2.50 13.08 -19.27
C LYS A 511 -3.68 13.80 -18.61
N LEU A 512 -4.36 13.15 -17.66
CA LEU A 512 -5.42 13.78 -16.88
C LEU A 512 -4.85 14.83 -15.92
N ALA A 513 -3.74 14.54 -15.23
CA ALA A 513 -3.08 15.46 -14.28
C ALA A 513 -2.68 16.80 -14.92
N LYS A 514 -2.10 16.76 -16.14
CA LYS A 514 -1.72 17.95 -16.93
C LYS A 514 -2.91 18.86 -17.24
N LYS A 515 -4.11 18.31 -17.35
CA LYS A 515 -5.35 19.02 -17.71
C LYS A 515 -6.33 19.16 -16.53
N TYR A 516 -5.91 18.77 -15.33
CA TYR A 516 -6.80 18.64 -14.20
C TYR A 516 -7.25 20.01 -13.68
N LYS A 517 -8.56 20.18 -13.51
CA LYS A 517 -9.15 21.39 -12.93
C LYS A 517 -9.08 21.31 -11.40
N LEU A 518 -8.14 22.05 -10.82
CA LEU A 518 -7.96 22.16 -9.38
C LEU A 518 -9.24 22.64 -8.67
N GLY A 519 -9.47 22.14 -7.45
CA GLY A 519 -10.64 22.49 -6.63
C GLY A 519 -11.97 21.87 -7.08
N SER A 520 -11.96 20.98 -8.09
CA SER A 520 -13.16 20.32 -8.60
C SER A 520 -13.85 19.41 -7.57
N LEU A 521 -13.08 18.85 -6.62
CA LEU A 521 -13.58 17.98 -5.54
C LEU A 521 -14.01 18.75 -4.26
N GLY A 522 -13.99 20.08 -4.28
CA GLY A 522 -14.42 20.92 -3.17
C GLY A 522 -13.69 20.63 -1.84
N GLN A 523 -14.29 21.07 -0.74
CA GLN A 523 -13.75 20.82 0.60
C GLN A 523 -14.07 19.39 1.06
N TYR A 524 -13.05 18.70 1.58
CA TYR A 524 -13.23 17.40 2.24
C TYR A 524 -14.02 17.54 3.54
N VAL A 525 -15.02 16.68 3.71
CA VAL A 525 -15.86 16.59 4.89
C VAL A 525 -15.98 15.13 5.28
N GLU A 526 -15.64 14.83 6.52
CA GLU A 526 -15.96 13.56 7.17
C GLU A 526 -17.06 13.84 8.20
N ILE A 527 -18.18 13.14 8.12
CA ILE A 527 -19.26 13.30 9.10
C ILE A 527 -18.76 12.74 10.43
N PRO A 528 -18.78 13.51 11.54
CA PRO A 528 -18.34 13.03 12.84
C PRO A 528 -19.07 11.75 13.23
N ARG A 529 -18.36 10.83 13.86
CA ARG A 529 -18.86 9.51 14.25
C ARG A 529 -20.09 9.59 15.16
N GLU A 530 -20.15 10.59 16.04
CA GLU A 530 -21.25 10.85 16.97
C GLU A 530 -22.50 11.37 16.25
N SER A 531 -22.32 11.94 15.06
CA SER A 531 -23.38 12.45 14.17
C SER A 531 -23.74 11.46 13.05
N ALA A 532 -22.83 10.56 12.71
CA ALA A 532 -23.08 9.34 11.94
C ALA A 532 -24.17 8.54 12.65
N LEU A 533 -25.07 7.93 11.87
CA LEU A 533 -26.30 7.33 12.37
C LEU A 533 -26.02 6.48 13.61
N LYS A 534 -26.48 7.01 14.74
CA LYS A 534 -26.20 6.56 16.11
C LYS A 534 -26.22 5.05 16.18
N THR A 535 -25.18 4.45 16.77
CA THR A 535 -25.08 3.00 17.01
C THR A 535 -26.43 2.47 17.45
N ILE A 536 -27.11 1.75 16.57
CA ILE A 536 -28.35 1.08 16.93
C ILE A 536 -27.91 -0.11 17.77
N GLY A 537 -28.27 -0.11 19.05
CA GLY A 537 -28.02 -1.26 19.92
C GLY A 537 -28.84 -2.43 19.44
N PHE A 538 -28.18 -3.52 19.06
CA PHE A 538 -28.83 -4.75 18.65
C PHE A 538 -28.59 -5.85 19.71
N ASN A 539 -29.51 -6.79 19.77
CA ASN A 539 -29.29 -8.07 20.42
C ASN A 539 -29.88 -9.19 19.56
N THR A 540 -29.71 -9.04 18.25
CA THR A 540 -30.38 -9.87 17.24
C THR A 540 -29.50 -11.06 16.90
N GLU A 541 -30.02 -12.25 17.13
CA GLU A 541 -29.40 -13.50 16.69
C GLU A 541 -29.64 -13.71 15.20
N ILE A 542 -28.60 -14.13 14.48
CA ILE A 542 -28.64 -14.41 13.05
C ILE A 542 -28.51 -15.91 12.87
N LYS A 543 -29.60 -16.52 12.42
CA LYS A 543 -29.66 -17.96 12.16
C LYS A 543 -28.71 -18.32 11.01
N GLN A 544 -28.21 -19.55 11.06
CA GLN A 544 -27.27 -20.09 10.07
C GLN A 544 -27.90 -20.19 8.69
N GLY A 545 -27.10 -19.95 7.65
CA GLY A 545 -27.50 -20.03 6.26
C GLY A 545 -27.79 -18.68 5.59
N VAL A 546 -27.68 -18.64 4.27
CA VAL A 546 -27.86 -17.42 3.46
C VAL A 546 -29.32 -16.95 3.42
N GLN A 547 -30.29 -17.88 3.44
CA GLN A 547 -31.71 -17.54 3.41
C GLN A 547 -32.17 -16.91 4.73
N ASN A 548 -31.41 -17.14 5.80
CA ASN A 548 -31.64 -16.59 7.12
C ASN A 548 -30.87 -15.28 7.39
N SER A 549 -30.22 -14.72 6.36
CA SER A 549 -29.49 -13.46 6.48
C SER A 549 -30.36 -12.31 6.99
N TYR A 550 -29.77 -11.44 7.80
CA TYR A 550 -30.48 -10.33 8.43
C TYR A 550 -30.12 -9.01 7.74
N THR A 551 -31.11 -8.31 7.20
CA THR A 551 -30.92 -7.02 6.53
C THR A 551 -31.48 -5.89 7.38
N VAL A 552 -30.62 -4.92 7.71
CA VAL A 552 -30.95 -3.69 8.41
C VAL A 552 -30.98 -2.54 7.41
N SER A 553 -32.08 -1.79 7.39
CA SER A 553 -32.14 -0.49 6.73
C SER A 553 -31.71 0.59 7.71
N LEU A 554 -30.61 1.29 7.42
CA LEU A 554 -30.13 2.38 8.25
C LEU A 554 -31.01 3.62 8.06
N PRO A 555 -31.11 4.52 9.06
CA PRO A 555 -31.90 5.74 8.91
C PRO A 555 -31.48 6.56 7.68
N THR A 556 -32.45 7.22 7.06
CA THR A 556 -32.20 7.98 5.83
C THR A 556 -31.22 9.13 6.06
N VAL A 557 -30.15 9.19 5.27
CA VAL A 557 -29.28 10.36 5.21
C VAL A 557 -30.06 11.51 4.59
N ARG A 558 -30.24 12.60 5.35
CA ARG A 558 -31.04 13.77 4.94
C ARG A 558 -30.27 14.63 3.95
N SER A 559 -30.99 15.40 3.12
CA SER A 559 -30.37 16.32 2.13
C SER A 559 -29.36 17.30 2.75
N ALA A 560 -29.59 17.78 3.98
CA ALA A 560 -28.68 18.68 4.68
C ALA A 560 -27.33 18.05 5.07
N GLN A 561 -27.23 16.72 5.06
CA GLN A 561 -26.03 15.93 5.36
C GLN A 561 -25.50 15.21 4.10
N ASN A 562 -26.01 15.56 2.93
CA ASN A 562 -25.68 14.88 1.70
C ASN A 562 -24.25 15.17 1.24
N LEU A 563 -23.55 14.12 0.83
CA LEU A 563 -22.20 14.17 0.29
C LEU A 563 -22.15 13.44 -1.06
N THR A 564 -21.32 13.93 -1.96
CA THR A 564 -20.72 13.09 -3.01
C THR A 564 -19.56 12.35 -2.36
N LEU A 565 -19.62 11.02 -2.40
CA LEU A 565 -18.78 10.15 -1.57
C LEU A 565 -17.36 10.01 -2.09
N ASP A 566 -16.40 10.14 -1.17
CA ASP A 566 -15.03 9.67 -1.36
C ASP A 566 -14.84 8.26 -0.76
N SER A 567 -15.52 7.96 0.35
CA SER A 567 -15.47 6.64 0.98
C SER A 567 -16.62 6.46 1.98
N VAL A 568 -16.92 5.20 2.28
CA VAL A 568 -17.90 4.82 3.31
C VAL A 568 -17.25 3.89 4.31
N ARG A 569 -17.46 4.13 5.61
CA ARG A 569 -17.04 3.22 6.68
C ARG A 569 -18.24 2.72 7.46
N LEU A 570 -18.33 1.40 7.62
CA LEU A 570 -19.28 0.75 8.51
C LEU A 570 -18.54 0.37 9.80
N PHE A 571 -19.14 0.69 10.94
CA PHE A 571 -18.67 0.29 12.26
C PHE A 571 -19.56 -0.82 12.78
N VAL A 572 -18.97 -1.99 13.05
CA VAL A 572 -19.73 -3.21 13.35
C VAL A 572 -19.33 -3.79 14.70
N SER A 573 -20.33 -4.13 15.51
CA SER A 573 -20.15 -4.94 16.71
C SER A 573 -20.93 -6.25 16.58
N ILE A 574 -20.24 -7.38 16.67
CA ILE A 574 -20.80 -8.73 16.55
C ILE A 574 -20.19 -9.63 17.62
N ASP A 575 -21.04 -10.31 18.36
CA ASP A 575 -20.63 -11.38 19.27
C ASP A 575 -20.70 -12.72 18.53
N SER A 576 -19.59 -13.44 18.49
CA SER A 576 -19.53 -14.82 17.98
C SER A 576 -18.27 -15.52 18.49
N SER A 577 -18.35 -16.83 18.68
CA SER A 577 -17.17 -17.66 18.89
C SER A 577 -16.41 -17.95 17.60
N TYR A 578 -16.97 -17.61 16.43
CA TYR A 578 -16.33 -17.80 15.13
C TYR A 578 -16.68 -16.68 14.13
N ILE A 579 -15.90 -15.58 14.15
CA ILE A 579 -16.07 -14.44 13.23
C ILE A 579 -15.82 -14.81 11.76
N GLY A 580 -15.07 -15.88 11.49
CA GLY A 580 -14.93 -16.41 10.14
C GLY A 580 -16.26 -16.82 9.50
N ASP A 581 -17.32 -17.08 10.28
CA ASP A 581 -18.63 -17.45 9.72
C ASP A 581 -19.44 -16.22 9.26
N VAL A 582 -19.00 -15.02 9.62
CA VAL A 582 -19.72 -13.77 9.38
C VAL A 582 -19.40 -13.23 7.99
N GLY A 583 -20.45 -12.94 7.20
CA GLY A 583 -20.38 -12.16 5.96
C GLY A 583 -21.11 -10.84 6.13
N ILE A 584 -20.61 -9.76 5.52
CA ILE A 584 -21.24 -8.43 5.57
C ILE A 584 -21.29 -7.83 4.17
N GLU A 585 -22.51 -7.49 3.73
CA GLU A 585 -22.77 -6.74 2.50
C GLU A 585 -23.29 -5.34 2.84
N LEU A 586 -22.83 -4.33 2.11
CA LEU A 586 -23.37 -2.97 2.16
C LEU A 586 -23.99 -2.63 0.80
N THR A 587 -25.20 -2.06 0.82
CA THR A 587 -25.89 -1.58 -0.39
C THR A 587 -26.21 -0.10 -0.26
N SER A 588 -25.84 0.68 -1.27
CA SER A 588 -26.10 2.12 -1.35
C SER A 588 -27.56 2.42 -1.73
N PRO A 589 -28.04 3.65 -1.51
CA PRO A 589 -29.36 4.09 -1.96
C PRO A 589 -29.56 3.95 -3.47
N SER A 590 -28.49 4.02 -4.24
CA SER A 590 -28.50 3.87 -5.70
C SER A 590 -28.56 2.40 -6.15
N GLY A 591 -28.47 1.44 -5.22
CA GLY A 591 -28.53 0.00 -5.50
C GLY A 591 -27.17 -0.68 -5.69
N THR A 592 -26.07 0.06 -5.66
CA THR A 592 -24.72 -0.51 -5.70
C THR A 592 -24.49 -1.37 -4.47
N LYS A 593 -23.95 -2.57 -4.67
CA LYS A 593 -23.65 -3.53 -3.59
C LYS A 593 -22.13 -3.71 -3.47
N SER A 594 -21.66 -3.92 -2.25
CA SER A 594 -20.27 -4.27 -1.93
C SER A 594 -20.23 -5.34 -0.83
N ILE A 595 -19.46 -6.42 -1.03
CA ILE A 595 -19.12 -7.34 0.06
C ILE A 595 -17.96 -6.72 0.81
N ILE A 596 -18.22 -6.23 2.02
CA ILE A 596 -17.21 -5.47 2.77
C ILE A 596 -16.42 -6.34 3.76
N TRP A 597 -16.98 -7.50 4.11
CA TRP A 597 -16.37 -8.51 4.97
C TRP A 597 -16.74 -9.89 4.45
N ASN A 598 -15.75 -10.67 4.00
CA ASN A 598 -15.98 -12.00 3.46
C ASN A 598 -16.05 -13.05 4.58
N ILE A 599 -16.86 -14.09 4.34
CA ILE A 599 -16.83 -15.32 5.15
C ILE A 599 -15.48 -16.04 4.96
N GLY A 600 -15.12 -16.91 5.89
CA GLY A 600 -13.90 -17.72 5.89
C GLY A 600 -12.62 -17.02 6.34
N ASN A 601 -12.66 -15.71 6.64
CA ASN A 601 -11.48 -14.91 7.00
C ASN A 601 -10.79 -15.36 8.31
N ALA A 602 -9.56 -14.90 8.51
CA ALA A 602 -8.65 -15.34 9.56
C ALA A 602 -9.04 -14.95 10.99
N PHE A 603 -9.97 -14.01 11.19
CA PHE A 603 -10.47 -13.75 12.54
C PHE A 603 -11.15 -15.00 13.12
N SER A 604 -11.55 -15.95 12.26
CA SER A 604 -11.79 -17.37 12.58
C SER A 604 -12.43 -17.55 13.95
N ASN A 605 -11.76 -18.18 14.92
CA ASN A 605 -12.26 -18.44 16.27
C ASN A 605 -11.84 -17.41 17.34
N LYS A 606 -11.35 -16.23 16.92
CA LYS A 606 -10.73 -15.25 17.81
C LYS A 606 -11.65 -14.05 18.08
N GLY A 607 -12.56 -14.27 19.02
CA GLY A 607 -13.26 -13.20 19.74
C GLY A 607 -14.37 -12.51 18.96
N ASN A 608 -14.81 -11.36 19.48
CA ASN A 608 -15.92 -10.56 18.96
C ASN A 608 -15.39 -9.41 18.10
N LEU A 609 -16.22 -8.92 17.18
CA LEU A 609 -16.00 -7.59 16.63
C LEU A 609 -16.59 -6.57 17.59
N LYS A 610 -15.79 -5.59 17.99
CA LYS A 610 -16.21 -4.47 18.82
C LYS A 610 -15.96 -3.21 18.03
N ASN A 611 -17.05 -2.67 17.47
CA ASN A 611 -17.01 -1.37 16.82
C ASN A 611 -15.94 -1.27 15.72
N MET A 612 -15.70 -2.39 15.02
CA MET A 612 -14.64 -2.51 14.04
C MET A 612 -14.96 -1.63 12.82
N PRO A 613 -14.06 -0.72 12.40
CA PRO A 613 -14.23 0.02 11.16
C PRO A 613 -13.97 -0.89 9.96
N ILE A 614 -14.88 -0.84 8.98
CA ILE A 614 -14.77 -1.55 7.70
C ILE A 614 -15.06 -0.54 6.60
N GLN A 615 -14.06 -0.22 5.80
CA GLN A 615 -14.14 0.73 4.70
C GLN A 615 -14.52 0.07 3.39
N SER A 616 -15.30 0.77 2.56
CA SER A 616 -15.52 0.42 1.16
C SER A 616 -15.38 1.61 0.22
N ASN A 617 -14.61 1.41 -0.87
CA ASN A 617 -14.43 2.37 -1.95
C ASN A 617 -15.38 2.16 -3.15
N ALA A 618 -16.18 1.09 -3.15
CA ALA A 618 -17.11 0.76 -4.25
C ALA A 618 -18.14 1.85 -4.54
N PHE A 619 -18.42 2.72 -3.57
CA PHE A 619 -19.43 3.78 -3.64
C PHE A 619 -18.87 5.14 -4.06
N TYR A 620 -17.61 5.20 -4.50
CA TYR A 620 -16.94 6.46 -4.87
C TYR A 620 -17.72 7.24 -5.93
N GLY A 621 -17.93 8.53 -5.66
CA GLY A 621 -18.68 9.45 -6.51
C GLY A 621 -20.21 9.37 -6.35
N GLU A 622 -20.75 8.35 -5.65
CA GLU A 622 -22.19 8.28 -5.43
C GLU A 622 -22.68 9.33 -4.43
N ASN A 623 -23.99 9.55 -4.44
CA ASN A 623 -24.68 10.43 -3.51
C ASN A 623 -25.03 9.67 -2.22
N SER A 624 -24.72 10.24 -1.06
CA SER A 624 -24.95 9.57 0.24
C SER A 624 -26.42 9.57 0.67
N LYS A 625 -27.27 10.44 0.09
CA LYS A 625 -28.68 10.60 0.43
C LYS A 625 -29.47 9.32 0.15
N GLY A 626 -30.29 8.94 1.13
CA GLY A 626 -31.22 7.83 1.01
C GLY A 626 -30.98 6.74 2.05
N VAL A 627 -31.56 5.58 1.80
CA VAL A 627 -31.51 4.43 2.72
C VAL A 627 -30.36 3.52 2.32
N TRP A 628 -29.44 3.32 3.26
CA TRP A 628 -28.38 2.32 3.17
C TRP A 628 -28.84 1.01 3.78
N LYS A 629 -28.47 -0.11 3.18
CA LYS A 629 -28.84 -1.45 3.69
C LYS A 629 -27.58 -2.24 4.04
N VAL A 630 -27.56 -2.78 5.26
CA VAL A 630 -26.51 -3.68 5.75
C VAL A 630 -27.10 -5.07 5.85
N LYS A 631 -26.53 -6.04 5.15
CA LYS A 631 -26.92 -7.44 5.24
C LYS A 631 -25.82 -8.22 5.95
N ILE A 632 -26.19 -8.90 7.02
CA ILE A 632 -25.30 -9.77 7.79
C ILE A 632 -25.68 -11.22 7.53
N ILE A 633 -24.67 -12.04 7.25
CA ILE A 633 -24.81 -13.47 6.95
C ILE A 633 -24.09 -14.25 8.05
N ASN A 634 -24.73 -15.31 8.56
CA ASN A 634 -24.07 -16.36 9.32
C ASN A 634 -23.96 -17.57 8.38
N SER A 635 -22.76 -17.88 7.90
CA SER A 635 -22.55 -18.99 6.95
C SER A 635 -22.88 -20.37 7.53
N GLY A 636 -22.81 -20.51 8.87
CA GLY A 636 -23.08 -21.77 9.57
C GLY A 636 -22.01 -22.85 9.38
N LEU A 637 -20.88 -22.54 8.75
CA LEU A 637 -19.82 -23.53 8.44
C LEU A 637 -19.25 -24.18 9.70
N HIS A 638 -19.21 -23.44 10.83
CA HIS A 638 -18.68 -23.92 12.10
C HIS A 638 -19.76 -24.05 13.18
N SER A 639 -21.04 -24.00 12.79
CA SER A 639 -22.18 -24.02 13.72
C SER A 639 -22.13 -22.95 14.82
N ALA A 640 -21.41 -21.84 14.59
CA ALA A 640 -21.26 -20.80 15.59
C ALA A 640 -22.49 -19.87 15.63
N ASN A 641 -22.82 -19.42 16.85
CA ASN A 641 -23.84 -18.39 17.03
C ASN A 641 -23.27 -17.04 16.61
N VAL A 642 -24.06 -16.26 15.86
CA VAL A 642 -23.73 -14.89 15.45
C VAL A 642 -24.80 -13.97 15.98
N LYS A 643 -24.39 -12.96 16.75
CA LYS A 643 -25.30 -11.97 17.32
C LYS A 643 -24.85 -10.57 16.96
N LEU A 644 -25.68 -9.83 16.25
CA LEU A 644 -25.44 -8.43 15.94
C LEU A 644 -25.66 -7.59 17.21
N LYS A 645 -24.69 -6.74 17.54
CA LYS A 645 -24.68 -5.89 18.74
C LYS A 645 -24.74 -4.40 18.43
N GLY A 646 -24.19 -3.99 17.29
CA GLY A 646 -24.14 -2.58 16.91
C GLY A 646 -23.79 -2.36 15.45
N LEU A 647 -24.42 -1.34 14.86
CA LEU A 647 -24.07 -0.81 13.54
C LEU A 647 -23.99 0.71 13.61
N GLY A 648 -22.96 1.29 13.01
CA GLY A 648 -22.86 2.71 12.68
C GLY A 648 -22.30 2.90 11.28
N ILE A 649 -22.64 3.99 10.61
CA ILE A 649 -22.13 4.29 9.26
C ILE A 649 -21.62 5.71 9.18
N GLN A 650 -20.43 5.88 8.62
CA GLN A 650 -19.78 7.15 8.45
C GLN A 650 -19.46 7.40 6.98
N PHE A 651 -19.68 8.63 6.55
CA PHE A 651 -19.45 9.08 5.20
C PHE A 651 -18.35 10.13 5.19
N ALA A 652 -17.46 10.01 4.20
CA ALA A 652 -16.50 11.04 3.85
C ALA A 652 -16.65 11.42 2.39
N GLY A 653 -16.44 12.70 2.06
CA GLY A 653 -16.60 13.19 0.70
C GLY A 653 -16.69 14.70 0.64
N GLN A 654 -17.41 15.21 -0.35
CA GLN A 654 -17.66 16.64 -0.54
C GLN A 654 -19.13 16.97 -0.36
N LYS A 655 -19.45 18.13 0.23
CA LYS A 655 -20.83 18.61 0.27
C LYS A 655 -21.34 18.83 -1.16
N THR A 656 -22.48 18.25 -1.49
CA THR A 656 -23.14 18.55 -2.76
C THR A 656 -23.58 20.01 -2.75
N LYS A 657 -23.23 20.77 -3.79
CA LYS A 657 -23.80 22.11 -4.00
C LYS A 657 -25.32 21.97 -4.07
N ALA A 658 -26.02 22.74 -3.23
CA ALA A 658 -27.48 22.72 -3.13
C ALA A 658 -28.15 23.16 -4.43
#